data_AF-A0A1H5PU15-F1
#
_entry.id   AF-A0A1H5PU15-F1
#
_cell.length_a   1.000
_cell.length_b   1.000
_cell.length_c   1.000
_cell.angle_alpha   90.00
_cell.angle_beta   90.00
_cell.angle_gamma   90.00
#
_symmetry.space_group_name_H-M   'P 1'
#
loop_
_entity.id
_entity.type
_entity.pdbx_description
1 polymer ?
#
loop_
_entity_poly.entity_id
_entity_poly.type
_entity_poly.pdbx_seq_one_letter_code
_entity_poly.pdbx_strand_id
1 'polypeptide(L)'
;MKFFSSRSRRTPVAAVVAGALAGLCLVTPGVAAAGSAPARTRTATVRVDDARFEVLSPTLIRTEYSGDGHFEDRATFNAIGRDSFTPPHYTSSVSDGVLTISTSAMTLRYRVGSGPFDADNLTTSFKAGRTPVLAAPWQHDVCAVGALCEAEDQQYDGPGLAADHGGFTGKGFLAGFEVDNNSLEADMSSPASGTYDLAVRYANAVGSDGRHEARSLSLSVDGGADRTFTLPATPDWNTWGVARLALTLGAGPHTVRLHRTAADSGSVNIDSLALLTSGADYPSRARSTVDGCRFGTSCEAEDALLTGSATVATDHKNHAGYGFTAELNQGSRVSDRVTGVPEDGTYVLNLRYANGTGGDGLHQARTIDVGTGDGASRTLTLPATDNWDTWQSAAVPVQLTAGTDEVALSCPEAASCHVNLDTLALSRQDEAAPAPHLALGGYRRSLDGLNGDNDSTPWTTPGLLHRDGWYLLDDTASAVYDSATRTVSARPAHDGRPYQDGYLFAFGHDYQQGLSDLATLTGPSQLLPRWAYGVWYSEYIDRTASDYENTILPAFRAADVPLDVLVTDTDFKSPNTWSGWNFDPAKFPDPKGFFDWSTGQGLHNTLNVHPSILGTDPEFAQAQATAKGRLRKGGCAGSAGSDCYTFDFGDPDQLKAYLDLHRPMDRAGNDFWWLDWCCDASRSSRSGVTPDAWINQQYADLTSSETGDRGFVLSRAYGSLQAGGYSGGVGLPTGPWADKRSTLHFTGDTTSNWGTLRAEVGYTPGESAATGLAAVSHDIGGHNDGYGIPGAETYTSDGQTHRTTRLPDDLYARWVQFGTFQPVDRLHSNHSDRLPWQYGPEAQRSAEKFLRLREALVPYTYTLAHEAETTGAPIVRPMYLEYPEEENAYTKADSEYLYGPDMLVAPVTAPGTDTTTSVWFPPGRWTDYFTGRTYTAPAGGATYDIATTLDTMPVFVRAGGIVTTRSDNVPHDTQSPLDKVTVTVATGSSGAFSLYEDDGTTSQPVRTATTRIHYAEHKGTHLLRIAPARGTFPGQAARRTWTVSFLGVDTPPNQVVAGGARLATSAWHWDADAHVLRIALPPQSVRAATAISYR
;
A
#
# COMPACT_ATOMS: atom_id res chain seq x y z
N MET A 1 19.73 -43.13 53.70
CA MET A 1 20.47 -44.36 54.05
C MET A 1 21.87 -44.25 53.42
N LYS A 2 22.89 -44.03 54.27
CA LYS A 2 24.36 -44.31 54.17
C LYS A 2 24.90 -45.00 52.89
N PHE A 3 26.11 -44.79 52.32
CA PHE A 3 27.42 -44.28 52.79
C PHE A 3 28.37 -43.96 51.57
N PHE A 4 29.13 -42.85 51.65
CA PHE A 4 30.55 -42.55 51.31
C PHE A 4 31.35 -43.22 50.14
N SER A 5 32.22 -42.43 49.48
CA SER A 5 33.69 -42.47 49.67
C SER A 5 34.49 -41.37 48.93
N SER A 6 35.49 -40.84 49.63
CA SER A 6 36.44 -39.74 49.36
C SER A 6 37.85 -40.21 48.97
N ARG A 7 38.71 -39.29 48.45
CA ARG A 7 40.14 -38.99 48.84
C ARG A 7 40.83 -38.26 47.68
N SER A 8 41.42 -37.06 47.75
CA SER A 8 42.39 -36.36 48.65
C SER A 8 43.88 -36.60 48.34
N ARG A 9 44.66 -35.52 48.16
CA ARG A 9 46.05 -35.18 48.64
C ARG A 9 46.54 -33.95 47.83
N ARG A 10 46.82 -32.73 48.32
CA ARG A 10 47.64 -32.10 49.41
C ARG A 10 49.18 -32.07 49.19
N THR A 11 49.67 -30.88 48.77
CA THR A 11 50.83 -30.01 49.24
C THR A 11 52.27 -30.59 49.29
N PRO A 12 53.40 -29.81 49.43
CA PRO A 12 53.62 -28.42 49.97
C PRO A 12 54.62 -27.48 49.20
N VAL A 13 54.59 -26.13 49.28
CA VAL A 13 55.13 -25.08 50.23
C VAL A 13 56.63 -24.66 50.08
N ALA A 14 56.84 -23.33 50.13
CA ALA A 14 58.01 -22.50 50.58
C ALA A 14 58.80 -21.75 49.46
N ALA A 15 59.23 -20.48 49.54
CA ALA A 15 59.16 -19.42 50.58
C ALA A 15 59.65 -18.03 50.04
N VAL A 16 58.95 -16.94 50.42
CA VAL A 16 59.35 -15.62 51.04
C VAL A 16 60.55 -14.82 50.44
N VAL A 17 60.54 -13.50 50.13
CA VAL A 17 60.56 -12.28 51.03
C VAL A 17 60.44 -10.91 50.27
N ALA A 18 59.60 -10.00 50.84
CA ALA A 18 59.56 -8.50 50.93
C ALA A 18 59.70 -7.57 49.70
N GLY A 19 59.09 -6.38 49.61
CA GLY A 19 58.25 -5.50 50.46
C GLY A 19 57.66 -4.37 49.56
N ALA A 20 56.77 -3.45 49.93
CA ALA A 20 56.40 -2.86 51.21
C ALA A 20 55.02 -2.12 51.13
N LEU A 21 54.30 -2.10 52.27
CA LEU A 21 53.46 -1.03 52.88
C LEU A 21 52.44 -0.24 52.00
N ALA A 22 51.16 -0.07 52.35
CA ALA A 22 50.56 0.16 53.67
C ALA A 22 49.02 -0.07 53.71
N GLY A 23 48.53 -0.53 54.88
CA GLY A 23 47.32 -0.06 55.56
C GLY A 23 45.91 -0.37 55.00
N LEU A 24 45.29 -1.44 55.49
CA LEU A 24 43.83 -1.65 55.50
C LEU A 24 43.17 -0.86 56.65
N CYS A 25 41.95 -0.30 56.45
CA CYS A 25 40.71 -0.88 56.99
C CYS A 25 39.42 -0.07 56.68
N LEU A 26 38.44 -0.82 56.13
CA LEU A 26 36.97 -0.72 56.21
C LEU A 26 36.26 0.45 55.48
N VAL A 27 35.40 0.10 54.51
CA VAL A 27 33.96 0.45 54.38
C VAL A 27 33.39 -0.24 53.10
N THR A 28 32.11 -0.65 53.20
CA THR A 28 31.20 -1.35 52.26
C THR A 28 31.35 -1.12 50.74
N PRO A 29 31.08 -2.11 49.87
CA PRO A 29 30.95 -1.83 48.43
C PRO A 29 29.57 -1.21 48.16
N GLY A 30 29.59 0.09 47.88
CA GLY A 30 28.47 0.82 47.31
C GLY A 30 28.32 0.55 45.80
N VAL A 31 27.06 0.60 45.39
CA VAL A 31 26.48 0.65 44.05
C VAL A 31 27.45 1.16 42.96
N ALA A 32 27.79 0.29 42.00
CA ALA A 32 28.41 0.71 40.74
C ALA A 32 27.31 1.21 39.80
N ALA A 33 27.52 2.43 39.30
CA ALA A 33 26.65 3.13 38.38
C ALA A 33 26.38 2.34 37.10
N ALA A 34 25.17 2.52 36.58
CA ALA A 34 24.65 1.96 35.35
C ALA A 34 25.64 2.07 34.18
N GLY A 35 25.74 0.98 33.42
CA GLY A 35 26.52 0.91 32.20
C GLY A 35 26.09 1.98 31.20
N SER A 36 27.08 2.64 30.61
CA SER A 36 26.93 3.49 29.44
C SER A 36 26.20 2.75 28.32
N ALA A 37 25.10 3.33 27.84
CA ALA A 37 24.43 2.91 26.63
C ALA A 37 25.43 2.85 25.44
N PRO A 38 25.27 1.92 24.49
CA PRO A 38 26.13 1.86 23.32
C PRO A 38 26.02 3.18 22.54
N ALA A 39 27.15 3.71 22.09
CA ALA A 39 27.20 4.93 21.30
C ALA A 39 26.39 4.75 20.00
N ARG A 40 25.28 5.46 19.86
CA ARG A 40 24.54 5.59 18.60
C ARG A 40 25.51 6.07 17.52
N THR A 41 25.72 5.27 16.48
CA THR A 41 26.35 5.71 15.24
C THR A 41 25.51 6.88 14.72
N ARG A 42 26.05 8.11 14.81
CA ARG A 42 25.35 9.29 14.30
C ARG A 42 25.17 9.14 12.79
N THR A 43 23.91 9.18 12.35
CA THR A 43 23.52 9.32 10.95
C THR A 43 24.29 10.48 10.31
N ALA A 44 24.60 10.34 9.03
CA ALA A 44 25.31 11.31 8.21
C ALA A 44 24.47 12.59 8.03
N THR A 45 24.60 13.55 8.94
CA THR A 45 23.81 14.80 8.92
C THR A 45 24.61 15.97 8.35
N VAL A 46 23.99 16.75 7.47
CA VAL A 46 24.46 18.05 6.98
C VAL A 46 23.45 19.11 7.42
N ARG A 47 23.91 20.22 8.01
CA ARG A 47 23.04 21.32 8.44
C ARG A 47 23.56 22.64 7.86
N VAL A 48 22.64 23.44 7.32
CA VAL A 48 22.88 24.81 6.86
C VAL A 48 21.71 25.68 7.31
N ASP A 49 21.98 26.69 8.12
CA ASP A 49 20.96 27.56 8.73
C ASP A 49 19.81 26.76 9.41
N ASP A 50 18.60 26.94 8.88
CA ASP A 50 17.33 26.36 9.32
C ASP A 50 16.99 25.04 8.60
N ALA A 51 17.88 24.55 7.73
CA ALA A 51 17.73 23.31 6.98
C ALA A 51 18.69 22.21 7.45
N ARG A 52 18.18 20.97 7.49
CA ARG A 52 18.90 19.75 7.85
C ARG A 52 18.67 18.66 6.81
N PHE A 53 19.73 17.93 6.51
CA PHE A 53 19.75 16.81 5.58
C PHE A 53 20.37 15.60 6.26
N GLU A 54 19.68 14.46 6.27
CA GLU A 54 20.24 13.20 6.74
C GLU A 54 20.34 12.22 5.58
N VAL A 55 21.56 11.80 5.25
CA VAL A 55 21.80 10.84 4.17
C VAL A 55 21.63 9.42 4.73
N LEU A 56 20.48 8.80 4.44
CA LEU A 56 20.09 7.51 5.01
C LEU A 56 20.60 6.33 4.16
N SER A 57 20.50 6.45 2.84
CA SER A 57 21.05 5.48 1.87
C SER A 57 21.62 6.24 0.67
N PRO A 58 22.28 5.57 -0.29
CA PRO A 58 22.65 6.23 -1.55
C PRO A 58 21.45 6.85 -2.30
N THR A 59 20.26 6.29 -2.13
CA THR A 59 19.02 6.60 -2.84
C THR A 59 17.96 7.29 -1.97
N LEU A 60 18.27 7.59 -0.71
CA LEU A 60 17.33 8.22 0.24
C LEU A 60 18.01 9.30 1.09
N ILE A 61 17.48 10.53 1.04
CA ILE A 61 17.89 11.65 1.89
C ILE A 61 16.66 12.22 2.60
N ARG A 62 16.71 12.31 3.94
CA ARG A 62 15.74 13.08 4.72
C ARG A 62 16.07 14.57 4.56
N THR A 63 15.06 15.39 4.29
CA THR A 63 15.12 16.85 4.21
C THR A 63 14.22 17.43 5.29
N GLU A 64 14.75 18.28 6.16
CA GLU A 64 13.97 18.91 7.22
C GLU A 64 14.26 20.40 7.27
N TYR A 65 13.22 21.23 7.26
CA TYR A 65 13.29 22.67 7.45
C TYR A 65 12.56 23.05 8.73
N SER A 66 13.17 23.92 9.54
CA SER A 66 12.60 24.37 10.80
C SER A 66 12.94 25.84 11.01
N GLY A 67 11.97 26.72 10.79
CA GLY A 67 12.14 28.18 10.90
C GLY A 67 12.41 28.70 12.32
N ASP A 68 12.33 27.84 13.33
CA ASP A 68 12.71 28.09 14.73
C ASP A 68 14.03 27.39 15.13
N GLY A 69 14.63 26.60 14.23
CA GLY A 69 15.86 25.85 14.45
C GLY A 69 15.71 24.60 15.35
N HIS A 70 14.49 24.21 15.68
CA HIS A 70 14.13 23.01 16.44
C HIS A 70 13.78 21.83 15.51
N PHE A 71 14.72 20.91 15.32
CA PHE A 71 14.50 19.71 14.51
C PHE A 71 13.93 18.53 15.32
N GLU A 72 13.21 17.63 14.65
CA GLU A 72 12.62 16.42 15.22
C GLU A 72 13.54 15.21 15.03
N ASP A 73 14.03 14.64 16.13
CA ASP A 73 14.89 13.45 16.12
C ASP A 73 14.14 12.17 16.46
N ARG A 74 12.96 12.27 17.08
CA ARG A 74 12.16 11.10 17.48
C ARG A 74 11.48 10.49 16.27
N ALA A 75 11.35 9.17 16.27
CA ALA A 75 10.58 8.46 15.27
C ALA A 75 9.16 9.02 15.16
N THR A 76 8.61 8.97 13.96
CA THR A 76 7.22 9.32 13.69
C THR A 76 6.41 8.04 13.53
N PHE A 77 5.08 8.14 13.51
CA PHE A 77 4.22 6.98 13.30
C PHE A 77 4.51 6.28 11.96
N ASN A 78 5.01 7.01 10.96
CA ASN A 78 5.43 6.44 9.69
C ASN A 78 6.90 6.03 9.69
N ALA A 79 7.83 6.92 10.05
CA ALA A 79 9.27 6.70 9.95
C ALA A 79 9.90 6.20 11.26
N ILE A 80 9.72 4.91 11.56
CA ILE A 80 10.23 4.27 12.79
C ILE A 80 11.68 3.79 12.70
N GLY A 81 12.19 3.61 11.49
CA GLY A 81 13.43 2.89 11.21
C GLY A 81 14.59 3.76 10.73
N ARG A 82 14.53 5.09 10.94
CA ARG A 82 15.63 6.01 10.57
C ARG A 82 17.00 5.57 11.09
N ASP A 83 17.05 5.04 12.31
CA ASP A 83 18.28 4.56 12.95
C ASP A 83 18.73 3.16 12.48
N SER A 84 17.94 2.49 11.63
CA SER A 84 18.24 1.14 11.11
C SER A 84 19.14 1.14 9.87
N PHE A 85 19.36 2.30 9.26
CA PHE A 85 20.20 2.43 8.08
C PHE A 85 21.69 2.31 8.43
N THR A 86 22.45 1.72 7.50
CA THR A 86 23.91 1.78 7.55
C THR A 86 24.37 3.08 6.87
N PRO A 87 25.11 3.98 7.54
CA PRO A 87 25.50 5.25 6.96
C PRO A 87 26.26 5.09 5.63
N PRO A 88 25.79 5.71 4.53
CA PRO A 88 26.42 5.61 3.22
C PRO A 88 27.61 6.57 3.10
N HIS A 89 28.45 6.36 2.09
CA HIS A 89 29.44 7.35 1.68
C HIS A 89 28.77 8.50 0.91
N TYR A 90 29.11 9.74 1.25
CA TYR A 90 28.65 10.94 0.56
C TYR A 90 29.68 12.07 0.68
N THR A 91 29.52 13.11 -0.13
CA THR A 91 30.24 14.38 -0.02
C THR A 91 29.25 15.54 0.12
N SER A 92 29.62 16.57 0.88
CA SER A 92 28.83 17.80 0.98
C SER A 92 29.72 19.03 0.88
N SER A 93 29.27 20.07 0.17
CA SER A 93 29.96 21.36 0.08
C SER A 93 28.98 22.51 -0.08
N VAL A 94 29.35 23.70 0.38
CA VAL A 94 28.63 24.94 0.10
C VAL A 94 29.54 25.82 -0.74
N SER A 95 29.12 26.17 -1.96
CA SER A 95 29.79 27.12 -2.84
C SER A 95 28.75 28.07 -3.43
N ASP A 96 29.07 29.35 -3.50
CA ASP A 96 28.21 30.38 -4.12
C ASP A 96 26.78 30.40 -3.57
N GLY A 97 26.64 30.14 -2.26
CA GLY A 97 25.34 30.09 -1.56
C GLY A 97 24.50 28.84 -1.85
N VAL A 98 25.07 27.81 -2.48
CA VAL A 98 24.38 26.55 -2.79
C VAL A 98 25.05 25.39 -2.05
N LEU A 99 24.30 24.71 -1.20
CA LEU A 99 24.66 23.41 -0.67
C LEU A 99 24.52 22.36 -1.77
N THR A 100 25.54 21.52 -1.93
CA THR A 100 25.51 20.33 -2.79
C THR A 100 25.86 19.11 -1.96
N ILE A 101 25.00 18.09 -1.97
CA ILE A 101 25.21 16.78 -1.36
C ILE A 101 25.22 15.74 -2.48
N SER A 102 26.27 14.91 -2.57
CA SER A 102 26.38 13.86 -3.58
C SER A 102 26.60 12.50 -2.92
N THR A 103 25.78 11.52 -3.31
CA THR A 103 25.93 10.10 -3.00
C THR A 103 26.45 9.36 -4.23
N SER A 104 26.48 8.02 -4.19
CA SER A 104 26.76 7.23 -5.39
C SER A 104 25.60 7.17 -6.39
N ALA A 105 24.38 7.60 -6.02
CA ALA A 105 23.19 7.50 -6.88
C ALA A 105 22.58 8.86 -7.24
N MET A 106 22.70 9.88 -6.38
CA MET A 106 22.07 11.18 -6.59
C MET A 106 22.96 12.36 -6.20
N THR A 107 22.59 13.55 -6.69
CA THR A 107 23.11 14.83 -6.22
C THR A 107 21.96 15.78 -5.89
N LEU A 108 21.85 16.16 -4.62
CA LEU A 108 20.90 17.13 -4.09
C LEU A 108 21.56 18.52 -4.02
N ARG A 109 20.81 19.56 -4.38
CA ARG A 109 21.23 20.96 -4.28
C ARG A 109 20.17 21.77 -3.53
N TYR A 110 20.62 22.61 -2.60
CA TYR A 110 19.76 23.54 -1.85
C TYR A 110 20.36 24.95 -1.83
N ARG A 111 19.56 25.98 -2.10
CA ARG A 111 19.98 27.38 -1.97
C ARG A 111 19.94 27.78 -0.49
N VAL A 112 21.11 27.99 0.10
CA VAL A 112 21.24 28.26 1.54
C VAL A 112 20.56 29.58 1.91
N GLY A 113 19.75 29.56 2.95
CA GLY A 113 19.04 30.74 3.47
C GLY A 113 17.85 31.20 2.60
N SER A 114 17.35 30.36 1.68
CA SER A 114 16.20 30.71 0.84
C SER A 114 14.83 30.51 1.50
N GLY A 115 14.77 29.87 2.67
CA GLY A 115 13.52 29.54 3.36
C GLY A 115 13.14 28.06 3.24
N PRO A 116 11.87 27.72 3.51
CA PRO A 116 11.31 26.37 3.35
C PRO A 116 11.60 25.81 1.95
N PHE A 117 11.68 24.49 1.83
CA PHE A 117 11.94 23.83 0.57
C PHE A 117 10.80 24.07 -0.42
N ASP A 118 11.18 24.42 -1.65
CA ASP A 118 10.30 24.63 -2.79
C ASP A 118 11.00 24.12 -4.06
N ALA A 119 10.27 24.15 -5.18
CA ALA A 119 10.76 23.67 -6.46
C ALA A 119 11.99 24.45 -6.95
N ASP A 120 12.10 25.73 -6.57
CA ASP A 120 13.14 26.62 -7.05
C ASP A 120 14.45 26.53 -6.28
N ASN A 121 14.36 26.16 -5.00
CA ASN A 121 15.45 26.22 -4.06
C ASN A 121 16.02 24.85 -3.70
N LEU A 122 15.28 23.75 -3.86
CA LEU A 122 15.75 22.39 -3.63
C LEU A 122 15.52 21.51 -4.87
N THR A 123 16.60 20.97 -5.42
CA THR A 123 16.53 20.03 -6.55
C THR A 123 17.41 18.81 -6.35
N THR A 124 17.06 17.73 -7.03
CA THR A 124 17.84 16.49 -7.02
C THR A 124 18.03 15.97 -8.43
N SER A 125 19.25 15.57 -8.75
CA SER A 125 19.63 15.02 -10.06
C SER A 125 20.20 13.61 -9.93
N PHE A 126 19.77 12.73 -10.82
CA PHE A 126 20.14 11.30 -10.81
C PHE A 126 19.86 10.69 -12.20
N LYS A 127 19.86 9.35 -12.30
CA LYS A 127 19.53 8.64 -13.54
C LYS A 127 18.43 7.61 -13.30
N ALA A 128 17.43 7.59 -14.19
CA ALA A 128 16.46 6.52 -14.33
C ALA A 128 16.88 5.67 -15.54
N GLY A 129 17.47 4.50 -15.28
CA GLY A 129 18.14 3.69 -16.30
C GLY A 129 19.28 4.48 -16.95
N ARG A 130 19.10 4.85 -18.23
CA ARG A 130 20.05 5.68 -18.98
C ARG A 130 19.66 7.16 -19.06
N THR A 131 18.45 7.50 -18.62
CA THR A 131 17.87 8.84 -18.75
C THR A 131 18.29 9.71 -17.57
N PRO A 132 18.88 10.89 -17.78
CA PRO A 132 19.11 11.84 -16.70
C PRO A 132 17.77 12.41 -16.22
N VAL A 133 17.62 12.51 -14.90
CA VAL A 133 16.42 13.08 -14.26
C VAL A 133 16.84 14.26 -13.39
N LEU A 134 16.11 15.36 -13.51
CA LEU A 134 16.12 16.49 -12.58
C LEU A 134 14.75 16.55 -11.94
N ALA A 135 14.70 16.34 -10.63
CA ALA A 135 13.49 16.43 -9.82
C ALA A 135 13.50 17.73 -9.00
N ALA A 136 12.31 18.29 -8.81
CA ALA A 136 12.00 19.41 -7.91
C ALA A 136 10.94 18.93 -6.91
N PRO A 137 11.34 18.22 -5.84
CA PRO A 137 10.43 17.35 -5.10
C PRO A 137 9.44 18.07 -4.19
N TRP A 138 9.83 19.23 -3.65
CA TRP A 138 8.99 20.03 -2.80
C TRP A 138 8.20 21.01 -3.67
N GLN A 139 6.93 20.72 -3.91
CA GLN A 139 6.00 21.64 -4.54
C GLN A 139 4.97 22.03 -3.48
N HIS A 140 5.00 23.29 -3.04
CA HIS A 140 4.12 23.77 -1.99
C HIS A 140 3.33 24.97 -2.48
N ASP A 141 2.04 24.96 -2.17
CA ASP A 141 1.11 26.02 -2.53
C ASP A 141 1.21 27.17 -1.54
N VAL A 142 1.68 28.32 -2.01
CA VAL A 142 1.62 29.56 -1.23
C VAL A 142 0.47 30.41 -1.77
N CYS A 143 -0.55 30.61 -0.93
CA CYS A 143 -1.71 31.44 -1.22
C CYS A 143 -1.34 32.92 -1.34
N ALA A 144 -0.97 33.34 -2.54
CA ALA A 144 -0.75 34.75 -2.85
C ALA A 144 -2.05 35.56 -2.79
N VAL A 145 -1.95 36.87 -2.51
CA VAL A 145 -3.12 37.76 -2.52
C VAL A 145 -3.83 37.72 -3.87
N GLY A 146 -5.13 37.39 -3.86
CA GLY A 146 -5.99 37.27 -5.02
C GLY A 146 -5.96 35.91 -5.71
N ALA A 147 -5.19 34.94 -5.19
CA ALA A 147 -5.25 33.55 -5.61
C ALA A 147 -6.33 32.79 -4.81
N LEU A 148 -6.84 31.73 -5.42
CA LEU A 148 -7.74 30.76 -4.80
C LEU A 148 -6.91 29.51 -4.55
N CYS A 149 -6.93 29.02 -3.32
CA CYS A 149 -6.27 27.79 -2.89
C CYS A 149 -7.34 26.77 -2.58
N GLU A 150 -7.29 25.62 -3.24
CA GLU A 150 -8.19 24.51 -2.99
C GLU A 150 -7.87 23.91 -1.62
N ALA A 151 -8.88 23.64 -0.81
CA ALA A 151 -8.69 23.22 0.57
C ALA A 151 -8.02 21.84 0.67
N GLU A 152 -8.25 20.99 -0.32
CA GLU A 152 -7.71 19.64 -0.44
C GLU A 152 -6.23 19.57 -0.83
N ASP A 153 -5.67 20.66 -1.36
CA ASP A 153 -4.25 20.77 -1.69
C ASP A 153 -3.43 21.36 -0.51
N GLN A 154 -4.12 21.76 0.57
CA GLN A 154 -3.48 22.32 1.77
C GLN A 154 -3.23 21.25 2.84
N GLN A 155 -2.54 21.61 3.92
CA GLN A 155 -2.41 20.72 5.07
C GLN A 155 -3.73 20.64 5.83
N TYR A 156 -4.22 19.43 6.09
CA TYR A 156 -5.41 19.21 6.91
C TYR A 156 -5.27 17.98 7.81
N ASP A 157 -6.01 17.97 8.91
CA ASP A 157 -6.03 16.87 9.88
C ASP A 157 -7.45 16.67 10.39
N GLY A 158 -8.02 15.49 10.10
CA GLY A 158 -9.34 15.09 10.58
C GLY A 158 -10.51 15.19 9.56
N PRO A 159 -10.73 16.31 8.83
CA PRO A 159 -11.71 16.37 7.76
C PRO A 159 -11.46 15.30 6.69
N GLY A 160 -12.54 14.88 6.02
CA GLY A 160 -12.44 14.00 4.86
C GLY A 160 -12.29 14.74 3.56
N LEU A 161 -11.64 14.13 2.56
CA LEU A 161 -11.74 14.64 1.19
C LEU A 161 -12.93 13.97 0.50
N ALA A 162 -13.84 14.80 -0.02
CA ALA A 162 -15.04 14.34 -0.69
C ALA A 162 -15.27 15.08 -2.02
N ALA A 163 -16.04 14.47 -2.91
CA ALA A 163 -16.40 15.01 -4.23
C ALA A 163 -17.85 14.64 -4.61
N ASP A 164 -18.66 14.23 -3.64
CA ASP A 164 -20.02 13.69 -3.81
C ASP A 164 -21.11 14.78 -3.92
N HIS A 165 -20.72 16.05 -3.97
CA HIS A 165 -21.59 17.21 -4.16
C HIS A 165 -21.15 18.02 -5.37
N GLY A 166 -22.07 18.62 -6.12
CA GLY A 166 -21.75 19.41 -7.30
C GLY A 166 -21.30 20.84 -6.98
N GLY A 167 -20.51 21.43 -7.88
CA GLY A 167 -20.20 22.86 -7.87
C GLY A 167 -19.00 23.29 -7.03
N PHE A 168 -18.20 22.36 -6.50
CA PHE A 168 -16.88 22.67 -5.92
C PHE A 168 -15.87 23.11 -7.00
N THR A 169 -14.74 23.68 -6.59
CA THR A 169 -13.55 23.95 -7.41
C THR A 169 -12.47 22.92 -7.09
N GLY A 170 -11.47 22.76 -7.95
CA GLY A 170 -10.40 21.78 -7.70
C GLY A 170 -10.84 20.33 -7.86
N LYS A 171 -10.29 19.47 -7.00
CA LYS A 171 -10.41 18.00 -6.99
C LYS A 171 -11.54 17.53 -6.07
N GLY A 172 -11.97 18.36 -5.12
CA GLY A 172 -13.00 18.03 -4.16
C GLY A 172 -13.22 19.14 -3.14
N PHE A 173 -13.48 18.75 -1.89
CA PHE A 173 -13.59 19.67 -0.76
C PHE A 173 -13.35 18.92 0.55
N LEU A 174 -12.92 19.64 1.59
CA LEU A 174 -12.79 19.11 2.93
C LEU A 174 -14.16 19.04 3.62
N ALA A 175 -14.63 17.83 3.87
CA ALA A 175 -15.92 17.52 4.46
C ALA A 175 -15.84 17.28 5.97
N GLY A 176 -16.93 17.62 6.66
CA GLY A 176 -17.16 17.24 8.04
C GLY A 176 -16.87 18.35 9.03
N PHE A 177 -15.60 18.71 9.31
CA PHE A 177 -15.24 19.60 10.44
C PHE A 177 -16.12 19.35 11.70
N GLU A 178 -16.32 18.08 12.09
CA GLU A 178 -17.27 17.70 13.14
C GLU A 178 -16.58 17.43 14.48
N VAL A 179 -15.27 17.26 14.45
CA VAL A 179 -14.45 16.81 15.58
C VAL A 179 -13.61 17.95 16.11
N ASP A 180 -13.34 17.94 17.42
CA ASP A 180 -12.40 18.88 18.01
C ASP A 180 -11.03 18.65 17.33
N ASN A 181 -10.36 19.74 16.97
CA ASN A 181 -9.10 19.78 16.23
C ASN A 181 -9.15 19.43 14.74
N ASN A 182 -10.32 19.13 14.16
CA ASN A 182 -10.41 19.09 12.69
C ASN A 182 -9.89 20.43 12.14
N SER A 183 -8.86 20.39 11.31
CA SER A 183 -8.19 21.61 10.87
C SER A 183 -7.78 21.59 9.41
N LEU A 184 -7.65 22.80 8.87
CA LEU A 184 -7.10 23.16 7.57
C LEU A 184 -6.09 24.29 7.83
N GLU A 185 -4.85 24.11 7.37
CA GLU A 185 -3.75 25.07 7.46
C GLU A 185 -3.28 25.42 6.06
N ALA A 186 -3.26 26.72 5.76
CA ALA A 186 -2.79 27.25 4.48
C ALA A 186 -1.71 28.30 4.70
N ASP A 187 -0.61 28.17 3.97
CA ASP A 187 0.45 29.17 3.94
C ASP A 187 0.09 30.27 2.93
N MET A 188 0.12 31.52 3.40
CA MET A 188 -0.30 32.71 2.66
C MET A 188 0.81 33.73 2.60
N SER A 189 0.84 34.55 1.55
CA SER A 189 1.82 35.63 1.43
C SER A 189 1.17 36.97 1.15
N SER A 190 1.46 37.96 2.00
CA SER A 190 1.02 39.34 1.86
C SER A 190 2.15 40.23 1.30
N PRO A 191 1.93 40.97 0.20
CA PRO A 191 2.98 41.79 -0.41
C PRO A 191 3.35 43.02 0.42
N ALA A 192 2.47 43.46 1.31
CA ALA A 192 2.68 44.59 2.20
C ALA A 192 1.89 44.41 3.50
N SER A 193 2.30 45.09 4.56
CA SER A 193 1.51 45.11 5.79
C SER A 193 0.20 45.86 5.57
N GLY A 194 -0.92 45.28 6.02
CA GLY A 194 -2.23 45.86 5.76
C GLY A 194 -3.38 44.98 6.25
N THR A 195 -4.60 45.43 5.96
CA THR A 195 -5.82 44.65 6.21
C THR A 195 -6.24 43.94 4.94
N TYR A 196 -6.40 42.63 5.03
CA TYR A 196 -6.86 41.74 3.98
C TYR A 196 -8.12 41.01 4.44
N ASP A 197 -8.98 40.62 3.51
CA ASP A 197 -10.11 39.73 3.80
C ASP A 197 -9.67 38.30 3.52
N LEU A 198 -9.65 37.44 4.55
CA LEU A 198 -9.68 36.01 4.26
C LEU A 198 -11.09 35.65 3.85
N ALA A 199 -11.24 35.16 2.63
CA ALA A 199 -12.48 34.61 2.12
C ALA A 199 -12.40 33.09 2.09
N VAL A 200 -13.43 32.42 2.61
CA VAL A 200 -13.55 30.97 2.62
C VAL A 200 -14.83 30.60 1.87
N ARG A 201 -14.69 29.73 0.86
CA ARG A 201 -15.81 29.15 0.13
C ARG A 201 -16.24 27.84 0.80
N TYR A 202 -17.52 27.72 1.10
CA TYR A 202 -18.03 26.68 1.99
C TYR A 202 -19.47 26.27 1.65
N ALA A 203 -19.86 25.08 2.10
CA ALA A 203 -21.24 24.64 2.18
C ALA A 203 -21.61 24.33 3.64
N ASN A 204 -22.82 24.72 4.06
CA ASN A 204 -23.32 24.54 5.42
C ASN A 204 -24.84 24.27 5.38
N ALA A 205 -25.22 23.03 5.08
CA ALA A 205 -26.61 22.61 5.02
C ALA A 205 -27.08 21.99 6.35
N VAL A 206 -27.96 20.99 6.32
CA VAL A 206 -28.33 20.23 7.51
C VAL A 206 -27.14 19.36 7.91
N GLY A 207 -26.49 19.72 9.02
CA GLY A 207 -25.35 18.98 9.56
C GLY A 207 -25.72 17.56 9.99
N SER A 208 -24.70 16.72 10.28
CA SER A 208 -24.89 15.35 10.80
C SER A 208 -25.64 15.31 12.15
N ASP A 209 -25.64 16.43 12.88
CA ASP A 209 -26.43 16.63 14.10
C ASP A 209 -27.90 17.01 13.85
N GLY A 210 -28.34 17.08 12.59
CA GLY A 210 -29.70 17.40 12.17
C GLY A 210 -30.09 18.88 12.23
N ARG A 211 -29.15 19.81 12.48
CA ARG A 211 -29.44 21.26 12.56
C ARG A 211 -29.08 22.00 11.27
N HIS A 212 -29.91 22.99 10.92
CA HIS A 212 -29.72 23.91 9.79
C HIS A 212 -29.64 25.36 10.29
N GLU A 213 -28.42 25.82 10.57
CA GLU A 213 -28.17 27.14 11.17
C GLU A 213 -26.77 27.65 10.78
N ALA A 214 -26.47 28.92 11.09
CA ALA A 214 -25.12 29.42 10.92
C ALA A 214 -24.14 28.64 11.82
N ARG A 215 -23.04 28.17 11.25
CA ARG A 215 -21.99 27.43 11.94
C ARG A 215 -20.78 28.28 12.22
N SER A 216 -19.88 27.80 13.07
CA SER A 216 -18.61 28.45 13.35
C SER A 216 -17.44 27.47 13.28
N LEU A 217 -16.29 28.03 12.91
CA LEU A 217 -14.96 27.48 13.13
C LEU A 217 -14.09 28.54 13.81
N SER A 218 -12.99 28.12 14.42
CA SER A 218 -11.98 29.00 14.98
C SER A 218 -10.87 29.26 13.97
N LEU A 219 -10.42 30.50 13.90
CA LEU A 219 -9.35 30.93 13.02
C LEU A 219 -8.20 31.55 13.79
N SER A 220 -6.99 31.04 13.57
CA SER A 220 -5.73 31.64 14.04
C SER A 220 -4.81 31.99 12.87
N VAL A 221 -3.91 32.94 13.12
CA VAL A 221 -2.89 33.40 12.17
C VAL A 221 -1.56 33.37 12.91
N ASP A 222 -0.55 32.73 12.32
CA ASP A 222 0.81 32.60 12.88
C ASP A 222 0.81 32.07 14.32
N GLY A 223 -0.05 31.08 14.62
CA GLY A 223 -0.21 30.53 15.97
C GLY A 223 -0.81 31.49 17.01
N GLY A 224 -1.35 32.63 16.58
CA GLY A 224 -2.01 33.62 17.43
C GLY A 224 -3.35 33.14 18.01
N ALA A 225 -3.99 34.01 18.80
CA ALA A 225 -5.26 33.69 19.44
C ALA A 225 -6.42 33.50 18.44
N ASP A 226 -7.30 32.55 18.77
CA ASP A 226 -8.45 32.20 17.94
C ASP A 226 -9.47 33.33 17.82
N ARG A 227 -10.02 33.46 16.61
CA ARG A 227 -11.15 34.31 16.29
C ARG A 227 -12.27 33.45 15.71
N THR A 228 -13.50 33.68 16.15
CA THR A 228 -14.66 32.99 15.59
C THR A 228 -14.88 33.38 14.12
N PHE A 229 -14.93 32.39 13.25
CA PHE A 229 -15.24 32.52 11.83
C PHE A 229 -16.64 31.93 11.58
N THR A 230 -17.61 32.80 11.28
CA THR A 230 -19.01 32.40 11.10
C THR A 230 -19.31 32.03 9.66
N LEU A 231 -19.95 30.89 9.47
CA LEU A 231 -20.35 30.29 8.20
C LEU A 231 -21.90 30.22 8.14
N PRO A 232 -22.59 31.20 7.54
CA PRO A 232 -24.05 31.19 7.39
C PRO A 232 -24.63 29.89 6.79
N ALA A 233 -25.90 29.57 7.03
CA ALA A 233 -26.52 28.38 6.43
C ALA A 233 -26.68 28.53 4.90
N THR A 234 -26.32 27.49 4.15
CA THR A 234 -26.60 27.35 2.71
C THR A 234 -27.89 26.56 2.48
N PRO A 235 -28.60 26.71 1.35
CA PRO A 235 -29.83 25.98 1.07
C PRO A 235 -29.68 24.45 1.10
N ASP A 236 -28.57 23.94 0.56
CA ASP A 236 -28.21 22.53 0.48
C ASP A 236 -26.68 22.37 0.37
N TRP A 237 -26.21 21.12 0.32
CA TRP A 237 -24.79 20.78 0.21
C TRP A 237 -24.19 21.02 -1.20
N ASN A 238 -25.02 21.28 -2.22
CA ASN A 238 -24.57 21.64 -3.57
C ASN A 238 -24.47 23.16 -3.77
N THR A 239 -24.85 23.95 -2.76
CA THR A 239 -24.83 25.41 -2.82
C THR A 239 -23.69 25.97 -1.99
N TRP A 240 -22.73 26.60 -2.67
CA TRP A 240 -21.51 27.14 -2.09
C TRP A 240 -21.61 28.64 -1.81
N GLY A 241 -21.40 29.05 -0.56
CA GLY A 241 -21.32 30.44 -0.12
C GLY A 241 -19.87 30.89 0.07
N VAL A 242 -19.66 32.21 0.25
CA VAL A 242 -18.35 32.79 0.61
C VAL A 242 -18.50 33.60 1.89
N ALA A 243 -17.78 33.21 2.93
CA ALA A 243 -17.70 33.92 4.20
C ALA A 243 -16.36 34.66 4.28
N ARG A 244 -16.32 35.79 4.99
CA ARG A 244 -15.13 36.65 5.05
C ARG A 244 -14.81 37.08 6.47
N LEU A 245 -13.51 37.14 6.78
CA LEU A 245 -13.00 37.72 8.01
C LEU A 245 -11.79 38.62 7.71
N ALA A 246 -11.82 39.85 8.22
CA ALA A 246 -10.69 40.77 8.08
C ALA A 246 -9.50 40.32 8.94
N LEU A 247 -8.32 40.23 8.32
CA LEU A 247 -7.03 39.93 8.94
C LEU A 247 -6.10 41.14 8.79
N THR A 248 -5.42 41.52 9.87
CA THR A 248 -4.32 42.49 9.79
C THR A 248 -3.02 41.71 9.74
N LEU A 249 -2.35 41.75 8.59
CA LEU A 249 -1.15 40.97 8.30
C LEU A 249 0.07 41.88 8.16
N GLY A 250 1.24 41.31 8.46
CA GLY A 250 2.54 41.90 8.12
C GLY A 250 2.79 41.85 6.62
N ALA A 251 4.00 42.18 6.18
CA ALA A 251 4.44 41.83 4.82
C ALA A 251 5.22 40.52 4.92
N GLY A 252 5.00 39.60 3.98
CA GLY A 252 5.69 38.30 3.92
C GLY A 252 4.76 37.10 4.15
N PRO A 253 5.33 35.93 4.51
CA PRO A 253 4.58 34.70 4.70
C PRO A 253 3.82 34.69 6.04
N HIS A 254 2.68 34.02 6.04
CA HIS A 254 1.77 33.86 7.16
C HIS A 254 1.10 32.49 7.09
N THR A 255 0.95 31.79 8.21
CA THR A 255 0.18 30.54 8.26
C THR A 255 -1.19 30.82 8.83
N VAL A 256 -2.24 30.46 8.08
CA VAL A 256 -3.64 30.63 8.50
C VAL A 256 -4.25 29.27 8.79
N ARG A 257 -4.72 29.08 10.02
CA ARG A 257 -5.36 27.83 10.46
C ARG A 257 -6.84 28.06 10.71
N LEU A 258 -7.68 27.32 9.98
CA LEU A 258 -9.10 27.15 10.27
C LEU A 258 -9.29 25.80 10.97
N HIS A 259 -9.88 25.79 12.16
CA HIS A 259 -10.07 24.55 12.90
C HIS A 259 -11.31 24.57 13.76
N ARG A 260 -11.79 23.39 14.14
CA ARG A 260 -12.92 23.25 15.06
C ARG A 260 -12.41 23.09 16.50
N THR A 261 -12.86 23.95 17.40
CA THR A 261 -12.70 23.76 18.85
C THR A 261 -13.98 23.19 19.47
N ALA A 262 -13.93 22.83 20.76
CA ALA A 262 -15.13 22.44 21.51
C ALA A 262 -16.17 23.56 21.64
N ALA A 263 -15.79 24.83 21.42
CA ALA A 263 -16.70 25.97 21.42
C ALA A 263 -17.41 26.18 20.07
N ASP A 264 -16.92 25.51 19.01
CA ASP A 264 -17.41 25.66 17.65
C ASP A 264 -18.56 24.70 17.32
N SER A 265 -19.49 25.19 16.50
CA SER A 265 -20.64 24.38 16.06
C SER A 265 -20.34 23.45 14.89
N GLY A 266 -19.24 23.66 14.15
CA GLY A 266 -18.71 22.72 13.14
C GLY A 266 -19.69 22.25 12.08
N SER A 267 -19.48 21.05 11.55
CA SER A 267 -20.37 20.35 10.60
C SER A 267 -20.56 21.12 9.29
N VAL A 268 -19.45 21.46 8.64
CA VAL A 268 -19.37 22.27 7.40
C VAL A 268 -18.41 21.63 6.40
N ASN A 269 -18.60 21.95 5.12
CA ASN A 269 -17.66 21.58 4.06
C ASN A 269 -16.91 22.83 3.59
N ILE A 270 -15.59 22.74 3.47
CA ILE A 270 -14.72 23.82 3.02
C ILE A 270 -14.12 23.42 1.68
N ASP A 271 -14.36 24.24 0.67
CA ASP A 271 -13.96 23.98 -0.72
C ASP A 271 -12.65 24.70 -1.04
N SER A 272 -12.61 26.01 -0.81
CA SER A 272 -11.43 26.80 -1.12
C SER A 272 -11.30 28.02 -0.22
N LEU A 273 -10.12 28.62 -0.22
CA LEU A 273 -9.79 29.83 0.53
C LEU A 273 -8.98 30.81 -0.32
N ALA A 274 -9.13 32.10 -0.03
CA ALA A 274 -8.42 33.16 -0.74
C ALA A 274 -8.11 34.33 0.20
N LEU A 275 -6.88 34.85 0.09
CA LEU A 275 -6.49 36.10 0.75
C LEU A 275 -6.74 37.27 -0.21
N LEU A 276 -7.65 38.19 0.15
CA LEU A 276 -8.12 39.23 -0.76
C LEU A 276 -7.82 40.63 -0.22
N THR A 277 -7.56 41.58 -1.12
CA THR A 277 -7.65 43.00 -0.74
C THR A 277 -9.09 43.34 -0.40
N SER A 278 -9.29 44.19 0.61
CA SER A 278 -10.64 44.59 1.05
C SER A 278 -11.56 44.97 -0.12
N GLY A 279 -12.71 44.30 -0.19
CA GLY A 279 -13.74 44.57 -1.20
C GLY A 279 -13.49 43.97 -2.59
N ALA A 280 -12.41 43.21 -2.79
CA ALA A 280 -12.23 42.42 -4.01
C ALA A 280 -13.25 41.28 -4.10
N ASP A 281 -13.60 40.88 -5.32
CA ASP A 281 -14.47 39.72 -5.58
C ASP A 281 -13.75 38.41 -5.21
N TYR A 282 -14.53 37.37 -4.90
CA TYR A 282 -13.96 36.03 -4.74
C TYR A 282 -13.46 35.53 -6.11
N PRO A 283 -12.25 34.98 -6.22
CA PRO A 283 -11.73 34.52 -7.51
C PRO A 283 -12.64 33.44 -8.10
N SER A 284 -12.99 33.56 -9.37
CA SER A 284 -13.91 32.62 -10.04
C SER A 284 -13.22 31.37 -10.59
N ARG A 285 -11.89 31.38 -10.72
CA ARG A 285 -11.00 30.24 -11.06
C ARG A 285 -9.59 30.48 -10.50
N ALA A 286 -8.89 29.40 -10.14
CA ALA A 286 -7.56 29.41 -9.53
C ALA A 286 -6.53 30.15 -10.40
N ARG A 287 -5.89 31.19 -9.87
CA ARG A 287 -4.48 31.45 -10.23
C ARG A 287 -3.70 30.34 -9.55
N SER A 288 -2.89 29.57 -10.28
CA SER A 288 -2.12 28.50 -9.65
C SER A 288 -1.28 29.07 -8.51
N THR A 289 -1.35 28.38 -7.38
CA THR A 289 -0.62 28.64 -6.12
C THR A 289 0.76 27.99 -6.13
N VAL A 290 1.01 27.12 -7.11
CA VAL A 290 2.31 26.51 -7.41
C VAL A 290 3.26 27.58 -7.94
N ASP A 291 4.50 27.59 -7.41
CA ASP A 291 5.54 28.59 -7.72
C ASP A 291 6.05 28.58 -9.18
N GLY A 292 5.42 27.76 -10.04
CA GLY A 292 5.67 27.63 -11.46
C GLY A 292 6.46 26.37 -11.84
N CYS A 293 6.37 25.98 -13.11
CA CYS A 293 7.15 24.90 -13.67
C CYS A 293 8.64 25.22 -13.78
N ARG A 294 9.48 24.50 -13.03
CA ARG A 294 10.92 24.70 -13.10
C ARG A 294 11.50 24.27 -14.46
N PHE A 295 12.40 25.08 -15.00
CA PHE A 295 13.15 24.73 -16.21
C PHE A 295 13.90 23.40 -16.04
N GLY A 296 13.74 22.49 -17.01
CA GLY A 296 14.35 21.16 -17.01
C GLY A 296 13.58 20.09 -16.22
N THR A 297 12.42 20.41 -15.65
CA THR A 297 11.49 19.43 -15.06
C THR A 297 10.24 19.26 -15.92
N SER A 298 9.49 18.18 -15.70
CA SER A 298 8.14 18.00 -16.25
C SER A 298 7.14 18.42 -15.20
N CYS A 299 6.16 19.23 -15.58
CA CYS A 299 5.16 19.78 -14.69
C CYS A 299 3.77 19.40 -15.17
N GLU A 300 2.89 19.13 -14.23
CA GLU A 300 1.52 18.69 -14.45
C GLU A 300 0.69 19.84 -15.02
N ALA A 301 -0.06 19.58 -16.07
CA ALA A 301 -0.83 20.62 -16.75
C ALA A 301 -2.04 21.07 -15.93
N GLU A 302 -2.58 20.18 -15.09
CA GLU A 302 -3.64 20.47 -14.14
C GLU A 302 -3.26 21.46 -13.05
N ASP A 303 -1.96 21.63 -12.76
CA ASP A 303 -1.45 22.61 -11.80
C ASP A 303 -1.34 24.03 -12.39
N ALA A 304 -1.55 24.19 -13.70
CA ALA A 304 -1.49 25.48 -14.37
C ALA A 304 -2.78 26.31 -14.17
N LEU A 305 -2.71 27.61 -14.43
CA LEU A 305 -3.89 28.49 -14.45
C LEU A 305 -4.80 28.12 -15.63
N LEU A 306 -5.98 27.58 -15.32
CA LEU A 306 -7.00 27.19 -16.29
C LEU A 306 -8.08 28.28 -16.46
N THR A 307 -8.34 28.68 -17.71
CA THR A 307 -9.38 29.66 -18.05
C THR A 307 -10.22 29.22 -19.25
N GLY A 308 -11.43 29.77 -19.38
CA GLY A 308 -12.39 29.38 -20.41
C GLY A 308 -13.14 28.10 -20.02
N SER A 309 -13.18 27.11 -20.91
CA SER A 309 -13.76 25.79 -20.64
C SER A 309 -12.78 24.76 -20.11
N ALA A 310 -11.47 25.05 -20.10
CA ALA A 310 -10.46 24.15 -19.57
C ALA A 310 -10.80 23.73 -18.12
N THR A 311 -10.66 22.44 -17.84
CA THR A 311 -10.97 21.81 -16.55
C THR A 311 -10.02 20.65 -16.27
N VAL A 312 -9.84 20.29 -15.01
CA VAL A 312 -9.15 19.06 -14.62
C VAL A 312 -10.09 17.87 -14.84
N ALA A 313 -9.54 16.76 -15.34
CA ALA A 313 -10.22 15.48 -15.52
C ALA A 313 -9.29 14.32 -15.13
N THR A 314 -9.87 13.14 -14.89
CA THR A 314 -9.16 11.95 -14.35
C THR A 314 -9.64 10.64 -14.98
N ASP A 315 -10.48 10.71 -16.01
CA ASP A 315 -11.19 9.57 -16.60
C ASP A 315 -10.39 8.78 -17.65
N HIS A 316 -9.08 9.03 -17.76
CA HIS A 316 -8.16 8.33 -18.66
C HIS A 316 -6.94 7.83 -17.89
N LYS A 317 -6.31 6.74 -18.34
CA LYS A 317 -5.17 6.13 -17.64
C LYS A 317 -3.85 6.78 -18.02
N ASN A 318 -2.80 6.51 -17.25
CA ASN A 318 -1.41 6.85 -17.57
C ASN A 318 -1.14 8.36 -17.72
N HIS A 319 -1.88 9.21 -17.03
CA HIS A 319 -1.48 10.62 -16.84
C HIS A 319 -0.46 10.72 -15.69
N ALA A 320 0.28 11.83 -15.66
CA ALA A 320 1.09 12.23 -14.51
C ALA A 320 0.18 12.84 -13.45
N GLY A 321 0.68 13.00 -12.23
CA GLY A 321 -0.07 13.69 -11.21
C GLY A 321 -1.39 13.05 -10.83
N TYR A 322 -2.32 13.92 -10.46
CA TYR A 322 -3.66 13.53 -10.05
C TYR A 322 -4.64 13.48 -11.23
N GLY A 323 -4.34 14.14 -12.35
CA GLY A 323 -5.23 14.21 -13.50
C GLY A 323 -4.57 14.73 -14.77
N PHE A 324 -5.35 15.47 -15.54
CA PHE A 324 -4.90 16.16 -16.74
C PHE A 324 -5.86 17.31 -17.04
N THR A 325 -5.43 18.26 -17.88
CA THR A 325 -6.32 19.31 -18.38
C THR A 325 -7.11 18.84 -19.59
N ALA A 326 -8.43 18.89 -19.51
CA ALA A 326 -9.37 18.56 -20.57
C ALA A 326 -10.19 19.78 -21.03
N GLU A 327 -11.11 19.57 -21.96
CA GLU A 327 -12.09 20.56 -22.43
C GLU A 327 -11.47 21.88 -22.91
N LEU A 328 -10.32 21.81 -23.58
CA LEU A 328 -9.60 22.97 -24.11
C LEU A 328 -10.29 23.53 -25.37
N ASN A 329 -11.53 24.00 -25.28
CA ASN A 329 -12.28 24.55 -26.41
C ASN A 329 -11.85 25.99 -26.76
N GLN A 330 -12.34 26.52 -27.89
CA GLN A 330 -12.06 27.91 -28.32
C GLN A 330 -12.30 28.94 -27.21
N GLY A 331 -11.32 29.81 -26.98
CA GLY A 331 -11.35 30.82 -25.92
C GLY A 331 -10.83 30.32 -24.57
N SER A 332 -10.46 29.05 -24.47
CA SER A 332 -9.75 28.50 -23.30
C SER A 332 -8.25 28.75 -23.37
N ARG A 333 -7.64 28.85 -22.19
CA ARG A 333 -6.20 29.06 -22.04
C ARG A 333 -5.69 28.34 -20.78
N VAL A 334 -4.55 27.67 -20.93
CA VAL A 334 -3.72 27.08 -19.87
C VAL A 334 -2.47 27.93 -19.76
N SER A 335 -2.19 28.51 -18.60
CA SER A 335 -1.04 29.40 -18.40
C SER A 335 -0.20 28.95 -17.23
N ASP A 336 1.10 28.81 -17.43
CA ASP A 336 2.05 28.40 -16.40
C ASP A 336 3.24 29.36 -16.35
N ARG A 337 3.83 29.50 -15.16
CA ARG A 337 5.04 30.29 -14.92
C ARG A 337 6.23 29.36 -15.02
N VAL A 338 7.15 29.59 -15.96
CA VAL A 338 8.39 28.82 -16.02
C VAL A 338 9.46 29.54 -15.21
N THR A 339 10.08 28.86 -14.25
CA THR A 339 11.13 29.43 -13.39
C THR A 339 12.52 28.86 -13.69
N GLY A 340 13.56 29.57 -13.26
CA GLY A 340 14.94 29.08 -13.36
C GLY A 340 15.50 28.99 -14.78
N VAL A 341 14.94 29.75 -15.74
CA VAL A 341 15.48 29.81 -17.11
C VAL A 341 16.91 30.35 -17.06
N PRO A 342 17.91 29.62 -17.61
CA PRO A 342 19.31 29.91 -17.32
C PRO A 342 19.84 31.17 -18.00
N GLU A 343 19.41 31.45 -19.23
CA GLU A 343 19.83 32.60 -20.03
C GLU A 343 18.79 32.95 -21.10
N ASP A 344 18.82 34.19 -21.60
CA ASP A 344 18.00 34.60 -22.75
C ASP A 344 18.30 33.69 -23.95
N GLY A 345 17.27 33.10 -24.56
CA GLY A 345 17.52 32.20 -25.68
C GLY A 345 16.31 31.44 -26.21
N THR A 346 16.59 30.57 -27.18
CA THR A 346 15.58 29.70 -27.79
C THR A 346 15.62 28.33 -27.13
N TYR A 347 14.48 27.92 -26.59
CA TYR A 347 14.26 26.66 -25.90
C TYR A 347 13.20 25.84 -26.59
N VAL A 348 12.94 24.63 -26.10
CA VAL A 348 11.87 23.76 -26.59
C VAL A 348 10.84 23.59 -25.50
N LEU A 349 9.59 23.92 -25.81
CA LEU A 349 8.43 23.51 -25.05
C LEU A 349 8.03 22.11 -25.53
N ASN A 350 8.02 21.16 -24.59
CA ASN A 350 7.54 19.80 -24.78
C ASN A 350 6.20 19.66 -24.08
N LEU A 351 5.22 19.07 -24.77
CA LEU A 351 3.88 18.87 -24.28
C LEU A 351 3.53 17.38 -24.39
N ARG A 352 3.08 16.77 -23.29
CA ARG A 352 2.43 15.46 -23.32
C ARG A 352 0.92 15.66 -23.44
N TYR A 353 0.31 14.99 -24.42
CA TYR A 353 -1.09 15.22 -24.78
C TYR A 353 -1.78 13.94 -25.29
N ALA A 354 -3.10 13.92 -25.22
CA ALA A 354 -3.96 12.96 -25.91
C ALA A 354 -4.91 13.69 -26.87
N ASN A 355 -5.16 13.12 -28.04
CA ASN A 355 -6.03 13.69 -29.08
C ASN A 355 -6.82 12.55 -29.73
N GLY A 356 -7.74 11.98 -28.94
CA GLY A 356 -8.65 10.93 -29.39
C GLY A 356 -9.77 11.49 -30.29
N THR A 357 -10.83 10.71 -30.47
CA THR A 357 -12.02 11.19 -31.18
C THR A 357 -12.75 12.22 -30.31
N GLY A 358 -12.77 13.48 -30.76
CA GLY A 358 -13.36 14.61 -30.05
C GLY A 358 -14.87 14.51 -29.86
N GLY A 359 -15.43 15.36 -28.98
CA GLY A 359 -16.88 15.51 -28.82
C GLY A 359 -17.59 16.01 -30.09
N ASP A 360 -16.82 16.56 -31.03
CA ASP A 360 -17.26 16.91 -32.40
C ASP A 360 -17.33 15.70 -33.36
N GLY A 361 -16.91 14.51 -32.91
CA GLY A 361 -16.89 13.27 -33.68
C GLY A 361 -15.72 13.13 -34.66
N LEU A 362 -14.73 14.03 -34.60
CA LEU A 362 -13.59 14.02 -35.53
C LEU A 362 -12.33 13.42 -34.87
N HIS A 363 -11.64 12.58 -35.63
CA HIS A 363 -10.37 11.95 -35.25
C HIS A 363 -9.27 12.41 -36.22
N GLN A 364 -8.65 13.55 -35.93
CA GLN A 364 -7.72 14.24 -36.83
C GLN A 364 -6.68 15.05 -36.04
N ALA A 365 -5.63 15.50 -36.72
CA ALA A 365 -4.67 16.41 -36.11
C ALA A 365 -5.35 17.72 -35.66
N ARG A 366 -4.99 18.19 -34.47
CA ARG A 366 -5.43 19.48 -33.90
C ARG A 366 -4.26 20.44 -33.79
N THR A 367 -4.55 21.69 -33.46
CA THR A 367 -3.53 22.71 -33.23
C THR A 367 -3.81 23.48 -31.95
N ILE A 368 -2.77 23.94 -31.27
CA ILE A 368 -2.85 24.91 -30.17
C ILE A 368 -1.89 26.07 -30.44
N ASP A 369 -2.23 27.25 -29.95
CA ASP A 369 -1.35 28.42 -30.01
C ASP A 369 -0.55 28.53 -28.71
N VAL A 370 0.76 28.68 -28.84
CA VAL A 370 1.73 28.80 -27.76
C VAL A 370 2.24 30.24 -27.73
N GLY A 371 1.90 30.95 -26.68
CA GLY A 371 2.38 32.29 -26.37
C GLY A 371 3.46 32.26 -25.28
N THR A 372 4.46 33.12 -25.43
CA THR A 372 5.50 33.39 -24.43
C THR A 372 5.61 34.90 -24.16
N GLY A 373 6.38 35.28 -23.13
CA GLY A 373 6.61 36.68 -22.75
C GLY A 373 7.17 37.61 -23.83
N ASP A 374 7.61 37.07 -24.97
CA ASP A 374 8.05 37.81 -26.17
C ASP A 374 6.90 38.36 -27.04
N GLY A 375 5.65 38.02 -26.72
CA GLY A 375 4.45 38.48 -27.43
C GLY A 375 4.20 37.82 -28.78
N ALA A 376 4.98 36.81 -29.17
CA ALA A 376 4.78 36.04 -30.40
C ALA A 376 3.95 34.77 -30.12
N SER A 377 2.86 34.57 -30.87
CA SER A 377 2.11 33.30 -30.86
C SER A 377 2.71 32.33 -31.87
N ARG A 378 2.84 31.06 -31.49
CA ARG A 378 3.38 29.96 -32.30
C ARG A 378 2.37 28.82 -32.33
N THR A 379 2.06 28.30 -33.51
CA THR A 379 1.13 27.17 -33.61
C THR A 379 1.86 25.84 -33.45
N LEU A 380 1.41 25.01 -32.52
CA LEU A 380 1.85 23.62 -32.32
C LEU A 380 0.79 22.67 -32.88
N THR A 381 1.19 21.75 -33.75
CA THR A 381 0.32 20.69 -34.28
C THR A 381 0.39 19.45 -33.41
N LEU A 382 -0.77 18.89 -33.09
CA LEU A 382 -0.99 17.73 -32.25
C LEU A 382 -1.64 16.62 -33.09
N PRO A 383 -0.87 15.68 -33.67
CA PRO A 383 -1.41 14.50 -34.34
C PRO A 383 -2.47 13.76 -33.51
N ALA A 384 -3.41 13.07 -34.18
CA ALA A 384 -4.39 12.23 -33.50
C ALA A 384 -3.68 11.05 -32.79
N THR A 385 -4.09 10.78 -31.55
CA THR A 385 -3.68 9.59 -30.80
C THR A 385 -4.67 8.47 -31.04
N ASP A 386 -4.28 7.21 -30.83
CA ASP A 386 -5.16 6.05 -31.11
C ASP A 386 -6.49 6.13 -30.35
N ASN A 387 -6.44 6.61 -29.10
CA ASN A 387 -7.57 6.90 -28.23
C ASN A 387 -7.17 7.91 -27.14
N TRP A 388 -8.07 8.15 -26.19
CA TRP A 388 -7.86 9.09 -25.08
C TRP A 388 -6.94 8.56 -23.95
N ASP A 389 -6.75 7.26 -23.83
CA ASP A 389 -5.77 6.63 -22.91
C ASP A 389 -4.35 6.56 -23.49
N THR A 390 -4.19 6.99 -24.75
CA THR A 390 -2.91 6.97 -25.47
C THR A 390 -2.33 8.37 -25.49
N TRP A 391 -1.21 8.55 -24.78
CA TRP A 391 -0.51 9.82 -24.69
C TRP A 391 0.66 9.89 -25.65
N GLN A 392 0.85 11.04 -26.29
CA GLN A 392 1.97 11.35 -27.16
C GLN A 392 2.66 12.64 -26.73
N SER A 393 3.80 12.94 -27.33
CA SER A 393 4.53 14.19 -27.09
C SER A 393 4.61 15.02 -28.37
N ALA A 394 4.42 16.32 -28.23
CA ALA A 394 4.66 17.32 -29.27
C ALA A 394 5.57 18.42 -28.74
N ALA A 395 6.31 19.08 -29.64
CA ALA A 395 7.30 20.07 -29.23
C ALA A 395 7.31 21.29 -30.17
N VAL A 396 7.58 22.47 -29.61
CA VAL A 396 7.69 23.73 -30.36
C VAL A 396 8.83 24.60 -29.79
N PRO A 397 9.65 25.25 -30.64
CA PRO A 397 10.67 26.18 -30.16
C PRO A 397 10.03 27.47 -29.64
N VAL A 398 10.46 27.93 -28.48
CA VAL A 398 9.98 29.15 -27.82
C VAL A 398 11.15 30.07 -27.45
N GLN A 399 10.90 31.37 -27.32
CA GLN A 399 11.89 32.32 -26.80
C GLN A 399 11.57 32.62 -25.34
N LEU A 400 12.58 32.50 -24.47
CA LEU A 400 12.46 32.78 -23.04
C LEU A 400 13.56 33.75 -22.61
N THR A 401 13.32 34.45 -21.51
CA THR A 401 14.28 35.37 -20.88
C THR A 401 14.89 34.71 -19.64
N ALA A 402 16.09 35.14 -19.24
CA ALA A 402 16.71 34.60 -18.04
C ALA A 402 15.84 34.87 -16.80
N GLY A 403 15.61 33.83 -15.98
CA GLY A 403 14.79 33.92 -14.77
C GLY A 403 13.41 33.27 -14.94
N THR A 404 12.36 34.09 -14.98
CA THR A 404 10.97 33.63 -14.93
C THR A 404 10.18 34.17 -16.12
N ASP A 405 9.48 33.28 -16.83
CA ASP A 405 8.65 33.61 -17.98
C ASP A 405 7.22 33.05 -17.80
N GLU A 406 6.25 33.60 -18.55
CA GLU A 406 4.91 33.02 -18.70
C GLU A 406 4.85 32.22 -20.00
N VAL A 407 4.35 30.99 -19.91
CA VAL A 407 4.01 30.14 -21.07
C VAL A 407 2.51 29.95 -21.07
N ALA A 408 1.88 30.19 -22.22
CA ALA A 408 0.43 30.05 -22.35
C ALA A 408 0.04 29.25 -23.59
N LEU A 409 -0.81 28.25 -23.37
CA LEU A 409 -1.43 27.42 -24.40
C LEU A 409 -2.86 27.91 -24.58
N SER A 410 -3.23 28.34 -25.78
CA SER A 410 -4.54 28.89 -26.07
C SER A 410 -5.18 28.19 -27.25
N CYS A 411 -6.51 28.16 -27.26
CA CYS A 411 -7.23 27.61 -28.40
C CYS A 411 -7.67 28.68 -29.42
N PRO A 412 -7.06 28.71 -30.63
CA PRO A 412 -7.29 29.82 -31.56
C PRO A 412 -8.65 29.77 -32.27
N GLU A 413 -9.17 28.56 -32.58
CA GLU A 413 -10.36 28.36 -33.41
C GLU A 413 -11.23 27.21 -32.89
N ALA A 414 -12.53 27.21 -33.21
CA ALA A 414 -13.49 26.18 -32.75
C ALA A 414 -13.15 24.73 -33.18
N ALA A 415 -12.47 24.57 -34.31
CA ALA A 415 -12.06 23.24 -34.83
C ALA A 415 -10.74 22.75 -34.22
N SER A 416 -10.06 23.56 -33.41
CA SER A 416 -8.75 23.29 -32.83
C SER A 416 -8.87 22.73 -31.39
N CYS A 417 -7.76 22.23 -30.84
CA CYS A 417 -7.55 21.98 -29.40
C CYS A 417 -8.45 21.00 -28.65
N HIS A 418 -9.40 20.30 -29.28
CA HIS A 418 -10.12 19.17 -28.69
C HIS A 418 -9.15 18.04 -28.28
N VAL A 419 -8.32 18.30 -27.27
CA VAL A 419 -7.17 17.54 -26.82
C VAL A 419 -7.09 17.64 -25.30
N ASN A 420 -6.47 16.64 -24.69
CA ASN A 420 -6.16 16.63 -23.28
C ASN A 420 -4.66 16.89 -23.11
N LEU A 421 -4.30 17.72 -22.15
CA LEU A 421 -2.92 18.08 -21.83
C LEU A 421 -2.55 17.48 -20.50
N ASP A 422 -1.46 16.74 -20.46
CA ASP A 422 -0.99 16.03 -19.27
C ASP A 422 0.19 16.73 -18.61
N THR A 423 1.28 16.93 -19.35
CA THR A 423 2.43 17.67 -18.82
C THR A 423 2.98 18.67 -19.81
N LEU A 424 3.59 19.73 -19.27
CA LEU A 424 4.42 20.67 -19.99
C LEU A 424 5.83 20.68 -19.40
N ALA A 425 6.84 20.81 -20.26
CA ALA A 425 8.23 20.79 -19.85
C ALA A 425 9.10 21.65 -20.77
N LEU A 426 10.02 22.43 -20.21
CA LEU A 426 10.96 23.26 -20.97
C LEU A 426 12.35 22.67 -20.93
N SER A 427 12.98 22.52 -22.09
CA SER A 427 14.34 21.98 -22.24
C SER A 427 15.17 22.79 -23.23
N ARG A 428 16.49 22.55 -23.25
CA ARG A 428 17.35 23.04 -24.33
C ARG A 428 17.05 22.30 -25.63
N GLN A 429 17.43 22.89 -26.76
CA GLN A 429 17.16 22.34 -28.09
C GLN A 429 17.84 20.99 -28.37
N ASP A 430 18.94 20.71 -27.70
CA ASP A 430 19.74 19.49 -27.84
C ASP A 430 19.51 18.49 -26.69
N GLU A 431 18.60 18.80 -25.77
CA GLU A 431 18.24 17.94 -24.65
C GLU A 431 16.94 17.17 -24.94
N ALA A 432 16.85 15.94 -24.41
CA ALA A 432 15.60 15.20 -24.43
C ALA A 432 14.54 15.90 -23.57
N ALA A 433 13.26 15.69 -23.90
CA ALA A 433 12.16 16.14 -23.05
C ALA A 433 12.32 15.55 -21.63
N PRO A 434 12.14 16.36 -20.57
CA PRO A 434 12.06 15.86 -19.21
C PRO A 434 11.01 14.74 -19.10
N ALA A 435 11.34 13.69 -18.36
CA ALA A 435 10.41 12.58 -18.16
C ALA A 435 9.22 13.03 -17.29
N PRO A 436 7.98 12.62 -17.63
CA PRO A 436 6.82 12.87 -16.78
C PRO A 436 6.87 12.02 -15.50
N HIS A 437 6.33 12.57 -14.40
CA HIS A 437 6.24 11.92 -13.09
C HIS A 437 5.05 10.96 -13.04
N LEU A 438 5.13 9.85 -13.78
CA LEU A 438 4.02 8.89 -13.92
C LEU A 438 4.02 7.90 -12.75
N ALA A 439 2.96 7.91 -11.95
CA ALA A 439 2.75 6.93 -10.88
C ALA A 439 2.65 5.50 -11.42
N LEU A 440 3.21 4.55 -10.67
CA LEU A 440 3.18 3.11 -10.98
C LEU A 440 2.39 2.37 -9.90
N GLY A 441 1.20 1.88 -10.27
CA GLY A 441 0.25 1.34 -9.31
C GLY A 441 -0.37 2.45 -8.44
N GLY A 442 -0.85 2.08 -7.26
CA GLY A 442 -1.48 3.00 -6.33
C GLY A 442 -2.24 2.24 -5.26
N TYR A 443 -2.78 2.96 -4.28
CA TYR A 443 -3.56 2.39 -3.19
C TYR A 443 -4.88 3.12 -3.01
N ARG A 444 -5.84 2.44 -2.40
CA ARG A 444 -7.10 3.04 -1.91
C ARG A 444 -7.62 2.25 -0.73
N ARG A 445 -8.47 2.87 0.08
CA ARG A 445 -8.97 2.27 1.32
C ARG A 445 -9.81 1.01 1.11
N SER A 446 -10.62 0.97 0.05
CA SER A 446 -11.48 -0.18 -0.28
C SER A 446 -11.92 -0.13 -1.74
N LEU A 447 -12.12 -1.27 -2.38
CA LEU A 447 -12.76 -1.47 -3.69
C LEU A 447 -14.29 -1.67 -3.60
N ASP A 448 -14.91 -1.29 -2.48
CA ASP A 448 -16.36 -1.42 -2.29
C ASP A 448 -17.14 -0.82 -3.46
N GLY A 449 -18.10 -1.59 -3.96
CA GLY A 449 -18.95 -1.20 -5.08
C GLY A 449 -18.24 -1.19 -6.44
N LEU A 450 -16.95 -1.55 -6.52
CA LEU A 450 -16.27 -1.68 -7.80
C LEU A 450 -17.00 -2.69 -8.67
N ASN A 451 -17.39 -2.23 -9.85
CA ASN A 451 -17.93 -3.06 -10.90
C ASN A 451 -17.02 -2.89 -12.11
N GLY A 452 -16.08 -3.82 -12.30
CA GLY A 452 -15.05 -3.66 -13.32
C GLY A 452 -15.53 -3.73 -14.78
N ASP A 453 -16.81 -4.05 -15.01
CA ASP A 453 -17.43 -3.94 -16.34
C ASP A 453 -17.81 -2.49 -16.67
N ASN A 454 -18.14 -1.69 -15.64
CA ASN A 454 -18.48 -0.28 -15.78
C ASN A 454 -17.29 0.64 -15.44
N ASP A 455 -16.41 0.19 -14.55
CA ASP A 455 -15.23 0.92 -14.06
C ASP A 455 -14.03 -0.02 -14.02
N SER A 456 -13.39 -0.23 -15.17
CA SER A 456 -12.26 -1.15 -15.29
C SER A 456 -10.96 -0.64 -14.65
N THR A 457 -10.96 0.58 -14.10
CA THR A 457 -9.77 1.22 -13.53
C THR A 457 -10.17 2.06 -12.34
N PRO A 458 -10.24 1.44 -11.15
CA PRO A 458 -10.52 2.19 -9.95
C PRO A 458 -9.49 3.31 -9.80
N TRP A 459 -9.96 4.52 -9.51
CA TRP A 459 -9.07 5.61 -9.14
C TRP A 459 -8.30 5.26 -7.86
N THR A 460 -7.00 5.56 -7.81
CA THR A 460 -6.08 5.23 -6.71
C THR A 460 -5.17 6.40 -6.38
N THR A 461 -4.74 6.51 -5.13
CA THR A 461 -3.67 7.44 -4.73
C THR A 461 -2.29 6.86 -5.08
N PRO A 462 -1.38 7.66 -5.68
CA PRO A 462 0.00 7.23 -5.93
C PRO A 462 0.75 6.80 -4.68
N GLY A 463 1.56 5.77 -4.79
CA GLY A 463 2.51 5.36 -3.74
C GLY A 463 3.95 5.73 -4.09
N LEU A 464 4.90 4.92 -3.60
CA LEU A 464 6.34 5.18 -3.74
C LEU A 464 6.82 5.22 -5.20
N LEU A 465 6.31 4.35 -6.07
CA LEU A 465 6.94 4.07 -7.35
C LEU A 465 6.42 5.00 -8.46
N HIS A 466 7.36 5.66 -9.12
CA HIS A 466 7.12 6.48 -10.29
C HIS A 466 8.10 6.10 -11.40
N ARG A 467 7.69 6.29 -12.65
CA ARG A 467 8.45 5.87 -13.83
C ARG A 467 9.78 6.60 -13.98
N ASP A 468 9.86 7.85 -13.55
CA ASP A 468 11.09 8.65 -13.51
C ASP A 468 11.93 8.42 -12.25
N GLY A 469 11.48 7.56 -11.33
CA GLY A 469 12.32 6.93 -10.32
C GLY A 469 12.62 7.75 -9.07
N TRP A 470 11.75 8.70 -8.71
CA TRP A 470 11.84 9.42 -7.45
C TRP A 470 10.48 9.54 -6.77
N TYR A 471 10.48 9.90 -5.49
CA TYR A 471 9.27 10.20 -4.71
C TYR A 471 9.63 11.01 -3.47
N LEU A 472 8.76 11.93 -3.06
CA LEU A 472 8.84 12.63 -1.77
C LEU A 472 7.79 12.07 -0.81
N LEU A 473 8.24 11.39 0.23
CA LEU A 473 7.38 11.07 1.38
C LEU A 473 7.37 12.27 2.32
N ASP A 474 6.29 13.04 2.34
CA ASP A 474 6.08 14.10 3.31
C ASP A 474 5.60 13.51 4.66
N ASP A 475 6.38 13.71 5.72
CA ASP A 475 6.14 13.20 7.07
C ASP A 475 5.83 14.35 8.06
N THR A 476 5.63 15.56 7.54
CA THR A 476 5.43 16.80 8.31
C THR A 476 4.24 16.67 9.25
N ALA A 477 3.12 16.12 8.76
CA ALA A 477 1.89 15.96 9.52
C ALA A 477 1.92 14.79 10.54
N SER A 478 2.88 13.89 10.44
CA SER A 478 2.89 12.66 11.24
C SER A 478 3.17 12.91 12.72
N ALA A 479 2.43 12.19 13.57
CA ALA A 479 2.63 12.15 15.00
C ALA A 479 3.98 11.54 15.36
N VAL A 480 4.56 11.98 16.48
CA VAL A 480 5.73 11.34 17.08
C VAL A 480 5.33 9.99 17.65
N TYR A 481 6.15 8.97 17.46
CA TYR A 481 5.92 7.60 17.91
C TYR A 481 7.09 7.08 18.74
N ASP A 482 6.78 6.60 19.93
CA ASP A 482 7.73 5.84 20.75
C ASP A 482 7.55 4.36 20.45
N SER A 483 8.51 3.76 19.74
CA SER A 483 8.48 2.34 19.36
C SER A 483 8.69 1.39 20.54
N ALA A 484 9.26 1.85 21.66
CA ALA A 484 9.46 1.04 22.85
C ALA A 484 8.17 0.91 23.68
N THR A 485 7.40 2.00 23.79
CA THR A 485 6.12 2.00 24.51
C THR A 485 4.91 1.79 23.59
N ARG A 486 5.10 1.88 22.28
CA ARG A 486 4.06 1.82 21.23
C ARG A 486 2.99 2.90 21.39
N THR A 487 3.40 4.10 21.78
CA THR A 487 2.49 5.24 21.99
C THR A 487 2.80 6.38 21.03
N VAL A 488 1.77 7.03 20.50
CA VAL A 488 1.95 8.26 19.71
C VAL A 488 1.66 9.54 20.52
N SER A 489 2.25 10.65 20.12
CA SER A 489 1.92 11.98 20.62
C SER A 489 1.92 12.96 19.45
N ALA A 490 1.07 13.99 19.51
CA ALA A 490 1.09 15.07 18.53
C ALA A 490 2.52 15.61 18.37
N ARG A 491 2.89 15.95 17.13
CA ARG A 491 4.16 16.61 16.85
C ARG A 491 4.18 17.97 17.56
N PRO A 492 5.32 18.41 18.12
CA PRO A 492 5.42 19.74 18.71
C PRO A 492 5.05 20.84 17.71
N ALA A 493 4.38 21.88 18.20
CA ALA A 493 4.14 23.07 17.40
C ALA A 493 5.42 23.90 17.24
N HIS A 494 5.54 24.60 16.12
CA HIS A 494 6.67 25.48 15.78
C HIS A 494 6.33 26.97 15.95
N ASP A 495 5.40 27.31 16.85
CA ASP A 495 4.98 28.70 17.15
C ASP A 495 4.65 29.54 15.89
N GLY A 496 4.01 28.91 14.89
CA GLY A 496 3.65 29.56 13.62
C GLY A 496 4.82 29.79 12.66
N ARG A 497 6.00 29.20 12.92
CA ARG A 497 7.13 29.17 11.97
C ARG A 497 6.97 28.00 10.99
N PRO A 498 7.39 28.18 9.72
CA PRO A 498 7.34 27.09 8.75
C PRO A 498 8.16 25.88 9.20
N TYR A 499 7.60 24.70 9.00
CA TYR A 499 8.23 23.42 9.31
C TYR A 499 7.92 22.40 8.21
N GLN A 500 8.94 21.65 7.80
CA GLN A 500 8.84 20.58 6.81
C GLN A 500 9.74 19.42 7.23
N ASP A 501 9.28 18.19 7.08
CA ASP A 501 10.03 16.97 7.38
C ASP A 501 9.66 15.89 6.37
N GLY A 502 10.54 15.63 5.40
CA GLY A 502 10.26 14.69 4.31
C GLY A 502 11.45 13.81 3.96
N TYR A 503 11.18 12.74 3.21
CA TYR A 503 12.17 11.77 2.77
C TYR A 503 12.14 11.67 1.25
N LEU A 504 13.24 12.12 0.64
CA LEU A 504 13.41 12.12 -0.80
C LEU A 504 14.05 10.82 -1.26
N PHE A 505 13.27 10.02 -1.97
CA PHE A 505 13.71 8.84 -2.69
C PHE A 505 14.14 9.23 -4.11
N ALA A 506 15.30 8.76 -4.56
CA ALA A 506 15.75 8.88 -5.94
C ALA A 506 16.47 7.59 -6.35
N PHE A 507 15.69 6.53 -6.57
CA PHE A 507 16.14 5.18 -6.89
C PHE A 507 16.25 4.91 -8.40
N GLY A 508 15.77 5.81 -9.26
CA GLY A 508 15.77 5.61 -10.71
C GLY A 508 14.91 4.41 -11.10
N HIS A 509 15.47 3.50 -11.90
CA HIS A 509 14.81 2.24 -12.24
C HIS A 509 15.17 1.09 -11.28
N ASP A 510 15.92 1.35 -10.20
CA ASP A 510 16.17 0.36 -9.15
C ASP A 510 15.01 0.35 -8.13
N TYR A 511 13.82 -0.04 -8.61
CA TYR A 511 12.60 -0.05 -7.80
C TYR A 511 12.73 -0.96 -6.57
N GLN A 512 13.51 -2.03 -6.65
CA GLN A 512 13.79 -2.92 -5.52
C GLN A 512 14.57 -2.20 -4.41
N GLN A 513 15.56 -1.36 -4.77
CA GLN A 513 16.25 -0.52 -3.79
C GLN A 513 15.29 0.49 -3.14
N GLY A 514 14.38 1.11 -3.92
CA GLY A 514 13.35 2.01 -3.39
C GLY A 514 12.47 1.33 -2.34
N LEU A 515 11.96 0.12 -2.65
CA LEU A 515 11.17 -0.68 -1.73
C LEU A 515 11.94 -1.10 -0.47
N SER A 516 13.24 -1.42 -0.62
CA SER A 516 14.11 -1.77 0.50
C SER A 516 14.36 -0.58 1.43
N ASP A 517 14.58 0.60 0.86
CA ASP A 517 14.70 1.85 1.62
C ASP A 517 13.38 2.17 2.35
N LEU A 518 12.23 1.98 1.70
CA LEU A 518 10.92 2.18 2.31
C LEU A 518 10.67 1.19 3.46
N ALA A 519 10.97 -0.08 3.28
CA ALA A 519 10.84 -1.11 4.31
C ALA A 519 11.75 -0.82 5.51
N THR A 520 12.98 -0.36 5.26
CA THR A 520 13.91 0.04 6.32
C THR A 520 13.43 1.29 7.06
N LEU A 521 12.92 2.29 6.33
CA LEU A 521 12.45 3.55 6.90
C LEU A 521 11.18 3.39 7.74
N THR A 522 10.17 2.72 7.20
CA THR A 522 8.81 2.72 7.78
C THR A 522 8.48 1.46 8.59
N GLY A 523 9.42 0.51 8.62
CA GLY A 523 9.20 -0.85 9.12
C GLY A 523 8.68 -1.74 7.98
N PRO A 524 9.08 -3.02 7.91
CA PRO A 524 8.72 -3.88 6.78
C PRO A 524 7.27 -4.37 6.84
N SER A 525 6.81 -5.00 5.75
CA SER A 525 5.57 -5.78 5.78
C SER A 525 5.72 -6.92 6.79
N GLN A 526 4.77 -7.05 7.71
CA GLN A 526 4.82 -8.08 8.74
C GLN A 526 4.73 -9.48 8.10
N LEU A 527 5.64 -10.38 8.48
CA LEU A 527 5.52 -11.79 8.15
C LEU A 527 4.38 -12.41 8.98
N LEU A 528 3.29 -12.79 8.32
CA LEU A 528 2.14 -13.39 8.99
C LEU A 528 2.48 -14.81 9.49
N PRO A 529 1.67 -15.38 10.39
CA PRO A 529 1.75 -16.80 10.69
C PRO A 529 1.63 -17.66 9.42
N ARG A 530 2.34 -18.80 9.35
CA ARG A 530 2.44 -19.57 8.10
C ARG A 530 1.09 -20.06 7.57
N TRP A 531 0.18 -20.43 8.46
CA TRP A 531 -1.18 -20.86 8.13
C TRP A 531 -2.00 -19.78 7.43
N ALA A 532 -1.68 -18.49 7.61
CA ALA A 532 -2.39 -17.39 6.95
C ALA A 532 -2.24 -17.42 5.43
N TYR A 533 -1.21 -18.10 4.92
CA TYR A 533 -0.97 -18.27 3.49
C TYR A 533 -1.65 -19.53 2.90
N GLY A 534 -2.37 -20.31 3.71
CA GLY A 534 -3.17 -21.47 3.26
C GLY A 534 -4.52 -21.07 2.64
N VAL A 535 -5.50 -21.97 2.73
CA VAL A 535 -6.86 -21.75 2.19
C VAL A 535 -7.81 -21.26 3.29
N TRP A 536 -8.57 -20.20 3.01
CA TRP A 536 -9.56 -19.65 3.94
C TRP A 536 -10.98 -19.83 3.42
N TYR A 537 -11.90 -20.15 4.31
CA TYR A 537 -13.34 -20.15 4.02
C TYR A 537 -14.06 -19.11 4.88
N SER A 538 -14.74 -18.20 4.21
CA SER A 538 -15.61 -17.18 4.77
C SER A 538 -16.90 -17.10 3.95
N GLU A 539 -18.00 -16.67 4.57
CA GLU A 539 -19.27 -16.40 3.91
C GLU A 539 -20.12 -15.53 4.83
N TYR A 540 -20.68 -14.43 4.32
CA TYR A 540 -21.70 -13.69 5.07
C TYR A 540 -23.01 -14.47 4.96
N ILE A 541 -23.18 -15.41 5.88
CA ILE A 541 -24.35 -16.28 6.07
C ILE A 541 -24.49 -16.61 7.55
N ASP A 542 -25.75 -16.72 8.00
CA ASP A 542 -26.10 -17.17 9.34
C ASP A 542 -25.70 -18.63 9.61
N ARG A 543 -24.44 -18.86 9.98
CA ARG A 543 -23.85 -20.16 10.30
C ARG A 543 -23.82 -20.39 11.81
N THR A 544 -24.07 -21.64 12.21
CA THR A 544 -23.94 -22.12 13.59
C THR A 544 -22.66 -22.95 13.78
N ALA A 545 -22.25 -23.17 15.03
CA ALA A 545 -21.15 -24.11 15.34
C ALA A 545 -21.40 -25.50 14.72
N SER A 546 -22.66 -25.97 14.74
CA SER A 546 -23.03 -27.25 14.15
C SER A 546 -22.88 -27.28 12.63
N ASP A 547 -23.10 -26.17 11.92
CA ASP A 547 -22.92 -26.12 10.46
C ASP A 547 -21.44 -26.29 10.10
N TYR A 548 -20.56 -25.62 10.83
CA TYR A 548 -19.12 -25.79 10.67
C TYR A 548 -18.65 -27.22 10.99
N GLU A 549 -19.09 -27.76 12.13
CA GLU A 549 -18.66 -29.07 12.63
C GLU A 549 -19.17 -30.24 11.79
N ASN A 550 -20.44 -30.19 11.37
CA ASN A 550 -21.14 -31.35 10.83
C ASN A 550 -21.38 -31.28 9.31
N THR A 551 -21.22 -30.10 8.70
CA THR A 551 -21.49 -29.90 7.27
C THR A 551 -20.26 -29.40 6.53
N ILE A 552 -19.73 -28.23 6.91
CA ILE A 552 -18.69 -27.54 6.15
C ILE A 552 -17.37 -28.30 6.21
N LEU A 553 -16.79 -28.49 7.40
CA LEU A 553 -15.48 -29.15 7.51
C LEU A 553 -15.52 -30.60 6.97
N PRO A 554 -16.53 -31.44 7.28
CA PRO A 554 -16.63 -32.77 6.68
C PRO A 554 -16.67 -32.75 5.15
N ALA A 555 -17.30 -31.75 4.52
CA ALA A 555 -17.32 -31.61 3.06
C ALA A 555 -15.93 -31.30 2.49
N PHE A 556 -15.18 -30.39 3.11
CA PHE A 556 -13.76 -30.14 2.76
C PHE A 556 -12.93 -31.43 2.82
N ARG A 557 -13.05 -32.18 3.92
CA ARG A 557 -12.33 -33.45 4.10
C ARG A 557 -12.76 -34.51 3.10
N ALA A 558 -14.05 -34.60 2.76
CA ALA A 558 -14.55 -35.55 1.78
C ALA A 558 -14.08 -35.24 0.35
N ALA A 559 -13.90 -33.96 0.01
CA ALA A 559 -13.42 -33.50 -1.29
C ALA A 559 -11.89 -33.47 -1.43
N ASP A 560 -11.14 -33.84 -0.38
CA ASP A 560 -9.68 -33.68 -0.30
C ASP A 560 -9.26 -32.21 -0.59
N VAL A 561 -10.01 -31.25 -0.04
CA VAL A 561 -9.73 -29.81 -0.15
C VAL A 561 -9.15 -29.32 1.18
N PRO A 562 -8.01 -28.61 1.17
CA PRO A 562 -7.41 -28.06 2.38
C PRO A 562 -8.23 -26.91 2.92
N LEU A 563 -8.09 -26.65 4.22
CA LEU A 563 -8.68 -25.52 4.89
C LEU A 563 -7.85 -25.18 6.12
N ASP A 564 -7.38 -23.95 6.23
CA ASP A 564 -6.52 -23.46 7.30
C ASP A 564 -7.25 -22.47 8.21
N VAL A 565 -8.12 -21.64 7.63
CA VAL A 565 -8.82 -20.57 8.35
C VAL A 565 -10.33 -20.67 8.15
N LEU A 566 -11.05 -20.74 9.26
CA LEU A 566 -12.49 -20.55 9.32
C LEU A 566 -12.81 -19.13 9.76
N VAL A 567 -13.53 -18.40 8.92
CA VAL A 567 -14.03 -17.07 9.24
C VAL A 567 -15.50 -17.17 9.64
N THR A 568 -15.84 -16.62 10.80
CA THR A 568 -17.24 -16.45 11.21
C THR A 568 -17.63 -14.99 11.03
N ASP A 569 -18.58 -14.77 10.12
CA ASP A 569 -19.16 -13.46 9.87
C ASP A 569 -20.07 -13.01 11.03
N THR A 570 -20.69 -11.85 10.91
CA THR A 570 -21.33 -11.09 11.98
C THR A 570 -22.43 -11.83 12.78
N ASP A 571 -23.00 -12.90 12.24
CA ASP A 571 -24.18 -13.59 12.77
C ASP A 571 -23.98 -14.30 14.13
N PHE A 572 -22.75 -14.53 14.58
CA PHE A 572 -22.49 -15.13 15.90
C PHE A 572 -22.88 -14.21 17.07
N LYS A 573 -23.07 -12.90 16.81
CA LYS A 573 -23.20 -11.87 17.85
C LYS A 573 -24.61 -11.77 18.44
N SER A 574 -24.67 -11.39 19.71
CA SER A 574 -25.87 -11.15 20.53
C SER A 574 -25.66 -9.91 21.41
N PRO A 575 -26.70 -9.11 21.74
CA PRO A 575 -28.12 -9.26 21.38
C PRO A 575 -28.47 -8.83 19.94
N ASN A 576 -27.47 -8.35 19.19
CA ASN A 576 -27.62 -7.88 17.83
C ASN A 576 -26.47 -8.44 16.99
N THR A 577 -26.78 -8.85 15.75
CA THR A 577 -25.79 -9.41 14.83
C THR A 577 -24.80 -8.36 14.33
N TRP A 578 -24.96 -7.07 14.63
CA TRP A 578 -24.03 -6.03 14.20
C TRP A 578 -23.18 -5.50 15.37
N SER A 579 -23.84 -4.86 16.34
CA SER A 579 -23.24 -4.14 17.48
C SER A 579 -23.35 -4.89 18.82
N GLY A 580 -23.47 -6.22 18.76
CA GLY A 580 -23.43 -7.10 19.93
C GLY A 580 -22.03 -7.63 20.24
N TRP A 581 -21.70 -7.81 21.51
CA TRP A 581 -20.37 -8.25 21.97
C TRP A 581 -20.40 -9.59 22.71
N ASN A 582 -21.46 -10.37 22.52
CA ASN A 582 -21.64 -11.68 23.13
C ASN A 582 -21.91 -12.74 22.06
N PHE A 583 -21.54 -14.00 22.31
CA PHE A 583 -22.00 -15.10 21.47
C PHE A 583 -23.50 -15.34 21.65
N ASP A 584 -24.23 -15.54 20.55
CA ASP A 584 -25.59 -16.06 20.58
C ASP A 584 -25.57 -17.53 21.06
N PRO A 585 -26.10 -17.83 22.26
CA PRO A 585 -26.08 -19.18 22.81
C PRO A 585 -26.93 -20.18 22.01
N ALA A 586 -27.83 -19.72 21.12
CA ALA A 586 -28.56 -20.60 20.22
C ALA A 586 -27.70 -21.11 19.06
N LYS A 587 -26.72 -20.31 18.61
CA LYS A 587 -25.83 -20.64 17.48
C LYS A 587 -24.50 -21.23 17.95
N PHE A 588 -23.96 -20.70 19.05
CA PHE A 588 -22.70 -21.10 19.67
C PHE A 588 -22.92 -21.35 21.17
N PRO A 589 -23.52 -22.48 21.55
CA PRO A 589 -23.83 -22.79 22.95
C PRO A 589 -22.59 -23.02 23.83
N ASP A 590 -21.46 -23.40 23.23
CA ASP A 590 -20.16 -23.56 23.89
C ASP A 590 -19.04 -23.00 23.01
N PRO A 591 -18.83 -21.66 23.00
CA PRO A 591 -17.83 -21.02 22.13
C PRO A 591 -16.41 -21.54 22.37
N LYS A 592 -16.07 -21.83 23.64
CA LYS A 592 -14.76 -22.41 23.98
C LYS A 592 -14.64 -23.83 23.39
N GLY A 593 -15.67 -24.66 23.54
CA GLY A 593 -15.71 -25.99 22.94
C GLY A 593 -15.56 -25.95 21.43
N PHE A 594 -16.19 -24.98 20.76
CA PHE A 594 -16.04 -24.75 19.32
C PHE A 594 -14.59 -24.41 18.91
N PHE A 595 -13.94 -23.46 19.60
CA PHE A 595 -12.54 -23.12 19.31
C PHE A 595 -11.57 -24.26 19.65
N ASP A 596 -11.79 -24.99 20.75
CA ASP A 596 -11.02 -26.19 21.10
C ASP A 596 -11.17 -27.28 20.02
N TRP A 597 -12.38 -27.47 19.49
CA TRP A 597 -12.64 -28.37 18.36
C TRP A 597 -11.88 -27.92 17.12
N SER A 598 -12.00 -26.65 16.74
CA SER A 598 -11.37 -26.06 15.55
C SER A 598 -9.83 -26.21 15.60
N THR A 599 -9.23 -25.89 16.75
CA THR A 599 -7.80 -26.12 17.03
C THR A 599 -7.43 -27.60 16.88
N GLY A 600 -8.27 -28.50 17.39
CA GLY A 600 -8.10 -29.96 17.25
C GLY A 600 -8.16 -30.46 15.80
N GLN A 601 -8.81 -29.69 14.91
CA GLN A 601 -8.87 -29.95 13.47
C GLN A 601 -7.75 -29.26 12.67
N GLY A 602 -6.81 -28.58 13.35
CA GLY A 602 -5.71 -27.86 12.72
C GLY A 602 -6.10 -26.51 12.11
N LEU A 603 -7.26 -25.95 12.49
CA LEU A 603 -7.82 -24.73 11.93
C LEU A 603 -7.55 -23.53 12.84
N HIS A 604 -7.47 -22.35 12.23
CA HIS A 604 -7.45 -21.04 12.89
C HIS A 604 -8.76 -20.30 12.62
N ASN A 605 -9.13 -19.40 13.52
CA ASN A 605 -10.44 -18.76 13.53
C ASN A 605 -10.34 -17.25 13.68
N THR A 606 -11.26 -16.55 13.02
CA THR A 606 -11.47 -15.11 13.22
C THR A 606 -12.95 -14.80 13.22
N LEU A 607 -13.29 -13.74 13.95
CA LEU A 607 -14.65 -13.22 14.08
C LEU A 607 -14.75 -11.84 13.43
N ASN A 608 -15.81 -11.62 12.63
CA ASN A 608 -16.14 -10.29 12.09
C ASN A 608 -16.77 -9.40 13.19
N VAL A 609 -16.10 -8.28 13.48
CA VAL A 609 -16.58 -7.27 14.42
C VAL A 609 -16.71 -5.89 13.79
N HIS A 610 -17.59 -5.13 14.43
CA HIS A 610 -17.93 -3.76 14.06
C HIS A 610 -17.68 -2.85 15.26
N PRO A 611 -17.17 -1.62 15.06
CA PRO A 611 -16.73 -0.80 16.17
C PRO A 611 -17.88 -0.04 16.83
N SER A 612 -18.92 -0.73 17.29
CA SER A 612 -20.04 -0.11 17.99
C SER A 612 -20.67 -1.06 19.01
N ILE A 613 -21.40 -0.52 19.99
CA ILE A 613 -22.04 -1.29 21.05
C ILE A 613 -23.44 -0.77 21.35
N LEU A 614 -24.41 -1.68 21.54
CA LEU A 614 -25.75 -1.30 21.95
C LEU A 614 -25.81 -0.94 23.44
N GLY A 615 -26.65 0.04 23.81
CA GLY A 615 -26.94 0.36 25.21
C GLY A 615 -27.62 -0.78 25.97
N THR A 616 -28.22 -1.73 25.25
CA THR A 616 -28.83 -2.95 25.77
C THR A 616 -27.86 -4.13 25.84
N ASP A 617 -26.64 -4.01 25.31
CA ASP A 617 -25.64 -5.07 25.40
C ASP A 617 -25.20 -5.25 26.87
N PRO A 618 -25.12 -6.50 27.38
CA PRO A 618 -24.63 -6.79 28.73
C PRO A 618 -23.28 -6.15 29.08
N GLU A 619 -22.38 -5.99 28.11
CA GLU A 619 -21.04 -5.44 28.30
C GLU A 619 -21.03 -3.90 28.31
N PHE A 620 -22.11 -3.24 27.89
CA PHE A 620 -22.16 -1.78 27.76
C PHE A 620 -21.87 -1.05 29.07
N ALA A 621 -22.42 -1.52 30.20
CA ALA A 621 -22.21 -0.87 31.48
C ALA A 621 -20.72 -0.83 31.87
N GLN A 622 -19.98 -1.91 31.59
CA GLN A 622 -18.55 -2.01 31.85
C GLN A 622 -17.72 -1.21 30.84
N ALA A 623 -18.09 -1.25 29.55
CA ALA A 623 -17.45 -0.44 28.52
C ALA A 623 -17.60 1.05 28.84
N GLN A 624 -18.80 1.50 29.20
CA GLN A 624 -19.08 2.89 29.55
C GLN A 624 -18.36 3.31 30.85
N ALA A 625 -18.25 2.43 31.84
CA ALA A 625 -17.46 2.69 33.04
C ALA A 625 -15.95 2.83 32.71
N THR A 626 -15.41 1.96 31.87
CA THR A 626 -14.01 2.00 31.42
C THR A 626 -13.71 3.28 30.65
N ALA A 627 -14.61 3.69 29.77
CA ALA A 627 -14.57 4.96 29.04
C ALA A 627 -14.86 6.21 29.90
N LYS A 628 -15.09 6.05 31.22
CA LYS A 628 -15.42 7.15 32.16
C LYS A 628 -16.68 7.93 31.76
N GLY A 629 -17.69 7.24 31.22
CA GLY A 629 -18.98 7.82 30.82
C GLY A 629 -18.93 8.62 29.52
N ARG A 630 -17.88 8.42 28.70
CA ARG A 630 -17.61 9.24 27.52
C ARG A 630 -18.04 8.60 26.20
N LEU A 631 -18.49 7.35 26.18
CA LEU A 631 -19.15 6.80 24.99
C LEU A 631 -20.42 7.60 24.71
N ARG A 632 -20.61 7.96 23.45
CA ARG A 632 -21.74 8.75 22.97
C ARG A 632 -22.54 7.92 21.99
N LYS A 633 -23.84 8.19 21.95
CA LYS A 633 -24.68 7.66 20.87
C LYS A 633 -24.19 8.24 19.55
N GLY A 634 -24.01 7.39 18.55
CA GLY A 634 -23.36 7.75 17.29
C GLY A 634 -24.06 7.17 16.08
N GLY A 635 -23.58 7.56 14.89
CA GLY A 635 -24.03 7.03 13.60
C GLY A 635 -23.57 5.59 13.41
N CYS A 636 -24.32 4.65 13.96
CA CYS A 636 -24.13 3.23 13.73
C CYS A 636 -24.85 2.76 12.48
N ALA A 637 -24.56 1.54 12.03
CA ALA A 637 -25.31 0.88 10.98
C ALA A 637 -26.82 0.83 11.32
N GLY A 638 -27.67 0.91 10.30
CA GLY A 638 -29.13 0.92 10.49
C GLY A 638 -29.67 -0.31 11.24
N SER A 639 -29.00 -1.46 11.09
CA SER A 639 -29.28 -2.72 11.78
C SER A 639 -29.08 -2.66 13.30
N ALA A 640 -28.30 -1.70 13.81
CA ALA A 640 -28.05 -1.51 15.25
C ALA A 640 -29.14 -0.67 15.94
N GLY A 641 -29.95 0.08 15.19
CA GLY A 641 -30.97 0.97 15.75
C GLY A 641 -30.39 2.20 16.48
N SER A 642 -31.25 2.92 17.21
CA SER A 642 -30.92 4.26 17.77
C SER A 642 -30.31 4.26 19.18
N ASP A 643 -30.25 3.11 19.85
CA ASP A 643 -29.57 2.96 21.14
C ASP A 643 -28.19 2.33 20.97
N CYS A 644 -27.39 2.92 20.08
CA CYS A 644 -26.06 2.43 19.72
C CYS A 644 -24.99 3.51 19.98
N TYR A 645 -23.82 3.07 20.46
CA TYR A 645 -22.70 3.92 20.89
C TYR A 645 -21.44 3.60 20.10
N THR A 646 -20.66 4.64 19.81
CA THR A 646 -19.39 4.56 19.07
C THR A 646 -18.19 4.90 19.95
N PHE A 647 -17.00 4.59 19.44
CA PHE A 647 -15.71 4.72 20.13
C PHE A 647 -14.82 5.74 19.43
N ASP A 648 -14.03 6.44 20.23
CA ASP A 648 -12.89 7.21 19.78
C ASP A 648 -11.58 6.51 20.18
N PHE A 649 -10.92 5.87 19.22
CA PHE A 649 -9.65 5.15 19.39
C PHE A 649 -8.46 6.07 19.68
N GLY A 650 -8.62 7.38 19.48
CA GLY A 650 -7.65 8.38 19.91
C GLY A 650 -7.69 8.60 21.42
N ASP A 651 -8.82 8.33 22.06
CA ASP A 651 -8.95 8.40 23.51
C ASP A 651 -8.51 7.09 24.18
N PRO A 652 -7.52 7.12 25.10
CA PRO A 652 -6.96 5.91 25.68
C PRO A 652 -7.96 5.12 26.54
N ASP A 653 -8.94 5.77 27.18
CA ASP A 653 -9.95 5.05 27.98
C ASP A 653 -11.01 4.41 27.08
N GLN A 654 -11.43 5.07 26.01
CA GLN A 654 -12.37 4.50 25.04
C GLN A 654 -11.73 3.38 24.22
N LEU A 655 -10.48 3.55 23.78
CA LEU A 655 -9.70 2.48 23.15
C LEU A 655 -9.59 1.27 24.08
N LYS A 656 -9.27 1.49 25.36
CA LYS A 656 -9.25 0.40 26.33
C LYS A 656 -10.61 -0.27 26.48
N ALA A 657 -11.70 0.52 26.58
CA ALA A 657 -13.05 -0.01 26.67
C ALA A 657 -13.39 -0.89 25.47
N TYR A 658 -12.99 -0.48 24.26
CA TYR A 658 -13.18 -1.24 23.03
C TYR A 658 -12.38 -2.55 23.02
N LEU A 659 -11.07 -2.49 23.30
CA LEU A 659 -10.23 -3.70 23.31
C LEU A 659 -10.63 -4.68 24.42
N ASP A 660 -11.18 -4.21 25.54
CA ASP A 660 -11.68 -5.10 26.60
C ASP A 660 -12.87 -5.96 26.16
N LEU A 661 -13.65 -5.54 25.15
CA LEU A 661 -14.77 -6.32 24.60
C LEU A 661 -14.32 -7.58 23.84
N HIS A 662 -13.08 -7.58 23.36
CA HIS A 662 -12.48 -8.69 22.59
C HIS A 662 -11.97 -9.81 23.51
N ARG A 663 -11.41 -9.43 24.66
CA ARG A 663 -10.71 -10.35 25.58
C ARG A 663 -11.50 -11.59 25.99
N PRO A 664 -12.82 -11.54 26.24
CA PRO A 664 -13.58 -12.75 26.54
C PRO A 664 -13.55 -13.77 25.39
N MET A 665 -13.61 -13.31 24.13
CA MET A 665 -13.58 -14.16 22.95
C MET A 665 -12.16 -14.66 22.66
N ASP A 666 -11.13 -13.82 22.85
CA ASP A 666 -9.72 -14.22 22.76
C ASP A 666 -9.42 -15.36 23.75
N ARG A 667 -9.86 -15.20 25.01
CA ARG A 667 -9.70 -16.24 26.05
C ARG A 667 -10.53 -17.51 25.79
N ALA A 668 -11.58 -17.42 24.99
CA ALA A 668 -12.33 -18.58 24.54
C ALA A 668 -11.58 -19.38 23.47
N GLY A 669 -10.70 -18.73 22.70
CA GLY A 669 -9.83 -19.38 21.70
C GLY A 669 -9.88 -18.75 20.30
N ASN A 670 -10.35 -17.51 20.15
CA ASN A 670 -10.23 -16.79 18.89
C ASN A 670 -8.75 -16.45 18.60
N ASP A 671 -8.29 -16.65 17.35
CA ASP A 671 -6.87 -16.54 17.01
C ASP A 671 -6.47 -15.13 16.55
N PHE A 672 -7.34 -14.45 15.81
CA PHE A 672 -7.16 -13.08 15.33
C PHE A 672 -8.51 -12.43 15.00
N TRP A 673 -8.50 -11.18 14.56
CA TRP A 673 -9.73 -10.40 14.34
C TRP A 673 -9.91 -9.94 12.90
N TRP A 674 -11.18 -9.93 12.48
CA TRP A 674 -11.64 -9.21 11.30
C TRP A 674 -12.35 -7.95 11.77
N LEU A 675 -11.66 -6.81 11.67
CA LEU A 675 -12.25 -5.51 11.84
C LEU A 675 -12.80 -5.08 10.47
N ASP A 676 -14.11 -5.21 10.28
CA ASP A 676 -14.72 -4.79 9.03
C ASP A 676 -14.69 -3.26 8.91
N TRP A 677 -15.13 -2.58 9.98
CA TRP A 677 -15.17 -1.11 10.08
C TRP A 677 -15.70 -0.42 8.82
N CYS A 678 -16.92 -0.84 8.52
CA CYS A 678 -17.67 -0.45 7.34
C CYS A 678 -18.54 0.78 7.60
N CYS A 679 -19.38 0.75 8.62
CA CYS A 679 -20.59 1.59 8.61
C CYS A 679 -20.92 2.25 9.98
N ASP A 680 -19.96 2.23 10.91
CA ASP A 680 -20.09 2.85 12.22
C ASP A 680 -19.17 4.07 12.33
N ALA A 681 -19.68 5.16 12.90
CA ALA A 681 -18.98 6.44 13.06
C ALA A 681 -17.89 6.43 14.16
N SER A 682 -17.39 5.25 14.56
CA SER A 682 -16.19 5.14 15.39
C SER A 682 -14.97 5.57 14.62
N ARG A 683 -14.01 6.20 15.31
CA ARG A 683 -12.93 6.97 14.69
C ARG A 683 -11.68 7.00 15.56
N SER A 684 -10.63 7.68 15.09
CA SER A 684 -9.53 8.15 15.93
C SER A 684 -9.47 9.68 15.89
N SER A 685 -9.56 10.35 17.05
CA SER A 685 -9.32 11.80 17.18
C SER A 685 -7.83 12.17 17.31
N ARG A 686 -6.94 11.19 17.18
CA ARG A 686 -5.51 11.39 17.36
C ARG A 686 -4.94 12.05 16.10
N SER A 687 -4.41 13.25 16.26
CA SER A 687 -3.76 14.02 15.19
C SER A 687 -2.53 13.29 14.64
N GLY A 688 -2.31 13.34 13.34
CA GLY A 688 -1.07 12.88 12.70
C GLY A 688 -0.89 11.36 12.65
N VAL A 689 -1.97 10.59 12.79
CA VAL A 689 -1.96 9.15 12.45
C VAL A 689 -3.01 8.86 11.40
N THR A 690 -2.71 7.92 10.50
CA THR A 690 -3.73 7.29 9.66
C THR A 690 -4.66 6.47 10.56
N PRO A 691 -5.98 6.79 10.66
CA PRO A 691 -6.87 6.14 11.63
C PRO A 691 -7.00 4.62 11.48
N ASP A 692 -7.09 4.11 10.24
CA ASP A 692 -7.06 2.67 9.94
C ASP A 692 -5.76 2.03 10.46
N ALA A 693 -4.60 2.56 10.10
CA ALA A 693 -3.32 2.06 10.62
C ALA A 693 -3.24 2.08 12.15
N TRP A 694 -3.78 3.13 12.80
CA TRP A 694 -3.75 3.25 14.26
C TRP A 694 -4.54 2.13 14.93
N ILE A 695 -5.81 1.93 14.57
CA ILE A 695 -6.64 0.88 15.18
C ILE A 695 -6.13 -0.51 14.80
N ASN A 696 -5.66 -0.69 13.56
CA ASN A 696 -5.12 -1.97 13.10
C ASN A 696 -3.89 -2.40 13.91
N GLN A 697 -3.01 -1.45 14.25
CA GLN A 697 -1.89 -1.72 15.14
C GLN A 697 -2.35 -2.14 16.55
N GLN A 698 -3.43 -1.55 17.07
CA GLN A 698 -3.95 -1.93 18.39
C GLN A 698 -4.49 -3.36 18.42
N TYR A 699 -5.12 -3.82 17.33
CA TYR A 699 -5.54 -5.21 17.18
C TYR A 699 -4.35 -6.16 17.12
N ALA A 700 -3.35 -5.86 16.28
CA ALA A 700 -2.15 -6.67 16.17
C ALA A 700 -1.41 -6.78 17.53
N ASP A 701 -1.35 -5.68 18.28
CA ASP A 701 -0.78 -5.64 19.62
C ASP A 701 -1.59 -6.48 20.62
N LEU A 702 -2.93 -6.40 20.58
CA LEU A 702 -3.81 -7.21 21.41
C LEU A 702 -3.61 -8.70 21.13
N THR A 703 -3.70 -9.12 19.87
CA THR A 703 -3.48 -10.52 19.45
C THR A 703 -2.13 -11.01 19.93
N SER A 704 -1.06 -10.26 19.67
CA SER A 704 0.30 -10.63 20.11
C SER A 704 0.41 -10.80 21.63
N SER A 705 -0.32 -9.97 22.40
CA SER A 705 -0.28 -9.99 23.86
C SER A 705 -1.08 -11.14 24.50
N GLU A 706 -2.20 -11.54 23.87
CA GLU A 706 -3.09 -12.58 24.38
C GLU A 706 -2.66 -13.98 23.91
N THR A 707 -2.17 -14.12 22.67
CA THR A 707 -1.78 -15.42 22.08
C THR A 707 -0.28 -15.71 22.18
N GLY A 708 0.57 -14.67 22.18
CA GLY A 708 2.03 -14.80 22.08
C GLY A 708 2.55 -14.99 20.65
N ASP A 709 1.65 -15.10 19.67
CA ASP A 709 1.99 -15.26 18.25
C ASP A 709 2.22 -13.90 17.57
N ARG A 710 2.55 -13.93 16.28
CA ARG A 710 2.57 -12.74 15.41
C ARG A 710 1.15 -12.24 15.22
N GLY A 711 0.79 -11.20 15.96
CA GLY A 711 -0.53 -10.58 15.83
C GLY A 711 -0.63 -9.71 14.60
N PHE A 712 -1.76 -9.82 13.91
CA PHE A 712 -2.18 -8.99 12.78
C PHE A 712 -3.71 -8.82 12.84
N VAL A 713 -4.28 -8.01 11.95
CA VAL A 713 -5.73 -7.86 11.78
C VAL A 713 -6.12 -7.98 10.31
N LEU A 714 -7.24 -8.64 10.03
CA LEU A 714 -7.92 -8.54 8.72
C LEU A 714 -8.76 -7.26 8.73
N SER A 715 -8.39 -6.25 7.95
CA SER A 715 -9.04 -4.92 8.02
C SER A 715 -8.85 -4.09 6.74
N ARG A 716 -9.57 -2.98 6.62
CA ARG A 716 -9.27 -1.92 5.65
C ARG A 716 -7.99 -1.16 6.07
N ALA A 717 -7.33 -0.53 5.10
CA ALA A 717 -6.03 0.12 5.29
C ALA A 717 -5.99 1.54 4.69
N TYR A 718 -4.92 2.28 4.99
CA TYR A 718 -4.48 3.50 4.32
C TYR A 718 -5.31 4.77 4.55
N GLY A 719 -6.44 4.70 5.24
CA GLY A 719 -7.33 5.84 5.36
C GLY A 719 -8.09 5.91 6.68
N SER A 720 -9.33 6.39 6.55
CA SER A 720 -10.32 6.49 7.60
C SER A 720 -11.70 6.45 6.96
N LEU A 721 -12.63 5.70 7.55
CA LEU A 721 -14.02 5.70 7.10
C LEU A 721 -14.62 7.12 7.11
N GLN A 722 -14.26 7.93 8.11
CA GLN A 722 -14.78 9.29 8.25
C GLN A 722 -14.18 10.28 7.24
N ALA A 723 -13.06 9.92 6.61
CA ALA A 723 -12.29 10.85 5.78
C ALA A 723 -12.50 10.67 4.26
N GLY A 724 -13.37 9.74 3.84
CA GLY A 724 -13.63 9.49 2.42
C GLY A 724 -14.64 8.38 2.13
N GLY A 725 -15.33 7.86 3.17
CA GLY A 725 -16.22 6.72 3.03
C GLY A 725 -15.49 5.43 2.67
N TYR A 726 -16.21 4.50 2.05
CA TYR A 726 -15.67 3.19 1.67
C TYR A 726 -14.71 3.28 0.49
N SER A 727 -15.19 3.90 -0.58
CA SER A 727 -14.56 3.91 -1.90
C SER A 727 -13.75 5.18 -2.15
N GLY A 728 -13.50 5.98 -1.11
CA GLY A 728 -12.64 7.16 -1.18
C GLY A 728 -11.25 6.73 -1.62
N GLY A 729 -10.85 7.16 -2.81
CA GLY A 729 -9.53 6.82 -3.35
C GLY A 729 -8.43 7.78 -2.89
N VAL A 730 -8.75 8.82 -2.10
CA VAL A 730 -7.83 9.90 -1.70
C VAL A 730 -7.05 9.48 -0.47
N GLY A 731 -5.73 9.53 -0.59
CA GLY A 731 -4.81 9.35 0.52
C GLY A 731 -4.92 10.48 1.53
N LEU A 732 -4.75 10.12 2.80
CA LEU A 732 -4.59 11.12 3.85
C LEU A 732 -3.18 11.74 3.76
N PRO A 733 -2.98 12.98 4.24
CA PRO A 733 -1.64 13.59 4.31
C PRO A 733 -0.60 12.77 5.07
N THR A 734 -1.03 11.90 6.00
CA THR A 734 -0.15 10.97 6.73
C THR A 734 0.28 9.76 5.89
N GLY A 735 -0.32 9.50 4.74
CA GLY A 735 0.03 8.41 3.83
C GLY A 735 -0.28 6.98 4.34
N PRO A 736 0.06 5.95 3.54
CA PRO A 736 -0.26 4.54 3.78
C PRO A 736 0.79 3.78 4.61
N TRP A 737 1.84 4.46 5.07
CA TRP A 737 3.14 3.84 5.33
C TRP A 737 3.22 2.93 6.55
N ALA A 738 2.25 3.08 7.46
CA ALA A 738 2.20 2.39 8.74
C ALA A 738 1.44 1.05 8.71
N ASP A 739 0.45 0.90 7.82
CA ASP A 739 -0.47 -0.25 7.81
C ASP A 739 0.23 -1.60 7.65
N LYS A 740 1.29 -1.65 6.82
CA LYS A 740 2.02 -2.89 6.53
C LYS A 740 2.65 -3.57 7.73
N ARG A 741 2.75 -2.90 8.87
CA ARG A 741 3.28 -3.46 10.11
C ARG A 741 2.29 -4.33 10.89
N SER A 742 1.00 -4.28 10.54
CA SER A 742 -0.07 -4.91 11.33
C SER A 742 -1.27 -5.41 10.53
N THR A 743 -1.44 -4.96 9.29
CA THR A 743 -2.68 -5.14 8.53
C THR A 743 -2.52 -6.21 7.45
N LEU A 744 -3.44 -7.17 7.43
CA LEU A 744 -3.81 -7.93 6.23
C LEU A 744 -4.96 -7.14 5.59
N HIS A 745 -4.66 -6.42 4.50
CA HIS A 745 -5.64 -5.54 3.87
C HIS A 745 -6.64 -6.35 3.05
N PHE A 746 -7.94 -6.25 3.37
CA PHE A 746 -8.97 -6.74 2.45
C PHE A 746 -9.52 -5.61 1.60
N THR A 747 -9.63 -5.86 0.29
CA THR A 747 -10.03 -4.83 -0.68
C THR A 747 -11.55 -4.57 -0.69
N GLY A 748 -12.32 -5.15 0.23
CA GLY A 748 -13.74 -4.85 0.40
C GLY A 748 -14.69 -5.43 -0.64
N ASP A 749 -15.87 -4.81 -0.72
CA ASP A 749 -17.11 -5.42 -1.20
C ASP A 749 -17.29 -5.26 -2.72
N THR A 750 -16.46 -5.95 -3.49
CA THR A 750 -16.46 -5.86 -4.96
C THR A 750 -17.66 -6.57 -5.62
N THR A 751 -18.00 -6.20 -6.85
CA THR A 751 -19.01 -6.92 -7.65
C THR A 751 -18.42 -8.20 -8.22
N SER A 752 -19.16 -9.30 -8.15
CA SER A 752 -18.77 -10.62 -8.67
C SER A 752 -18.98 -10.71 -10.18
N ASN A 753 -18.06 -10.16 -10.98
CA ASN A 753 -18.10 -10.23 -12.46
C ASN A 753 -16.70 -10.31 -13.10
N TRP A 754 -16.67 -10.53 -14.42
CA TRP A 754 -15.42 -10.66 -15.19
C TRP A 754 -14.58 -9.38 -15.20
N GLY A 755 -15.23 -8.22 -15.23
CA GLY A 755 -14.53 -6.94 -15.20
C GLY A 755 -13.78 -6.71 -13.90
N THR A 756 -14.38 -7.05 -12.76
CA THR A 756 -13.73 -6.97 -11.45
C THR A 756 -12.56 -7.95 -11.38
N LEU A 757 -12.75 -9.22 -11.78
CA LEU A 757 -11.65 -10.19 -11.84
C LEU A 757 -10.48 -9.66 -12.69
N ARG A 758 -10.76 -8.99 -13.82
CA ARG A 758 -9.74 -8.34 -14.65
C ARG A 758 -9.03 -7.20 -13.94
N ALA A 759 -9.76 -6.33 -13.24
CA ALA A 759 -9.18 -5.20 -12.51
C ALA A 759 -8.27 -5.67 -11.36
N GLU A 760 -8.65 -6.73 -10.65
CA GLU A 760 -7.91 -7.30 -9.53
C GLU A 760 -6.53 -7.86 -9.94
N VAL A 761 -6.36 -8.32 -11.19
CA VAL A 761 -5.08 -8.87 -11.70
C VAL A 761 -3.93 -7.87 -11.55
N GLY A 762 -4.15 -6.61 -11.95
CA GLY A 762 -3.14 -5.55 -11.82
C GLY A 762 -3.17 -4.82 -10.49
N TYR A 763 -4.32 -4.82 -9.80
CA TYR A 763 -4.49 -4.04 -8.59
C TYR A 763 -3.58 -4.51 -7.46
N THR A 764 -3.62 -5.81 -7.09
CA THR A 764 -2.79 -6.33 -5.99
C THR A 764 -1.28 -6.13 -6.20
N PRO A 765 -0.67 -6.48 -7.35
CA PRO A 765 0.75 -6.20 -7.56
C PRO A 765 1.06 -4.70 -7.58
N GLY A 766 0.18 -3.89 -8.18
CA GLY A 766 0.32 -2.43 -8.21
C GLY A 766 0.30 -1.81 -6.81
N GLU A 767 -0.67 -2.18 -5.97
CA GLU A 767 -0.80 -1.71 -4.59
C GLU A 767 0.36 -2.19 -3.73
N SER A 768 0.74 -3.47 -3.85
CA SER A 768 1.85 -4.03 -3.08
C SER A 768 3.17 -3.31 -3.38
N ALA A 769 3.40 -2.97 -4.65
CA ALA A 769 4.58 -2.22 -5.09
C ALA A 769 4.50 -0.73 -4.72
N ALA A 770 3.30 -0.14 -4.68
CA ALA A 770 3.09 1.26 -4.32
C ALA A 770 3.29 1.51 -2.81
N THR A 771 2.86 0.59 -1.94
CA THR A 771 2.87 0.79 -0.47
C THR A 771 3.92 -0.04 0.27
N GLY A 772 4.44 -1.09 -0.38
CA GLY A 772 5.28 -2.11 0.26
C GLY A 772 4.50 -3.06 1.17
N LEU A 773 3.16 -3.04 1.16
CA LEU A 773 2.33 -4.03 1.86
C LEU A 773 2.30 -5.33 1.04
N ALA A 774 2.74 -6.44 1.62
CA ALA A 774 2.72 -7.73 0.93
C ALA A 774 1.49 -8.59 1.25
N ALA A 775 0.69 -8.20 2.24
CA ALA A 775 -0.47 -8.93 2.72
C ALA A 775 -1.78 -8.25 2.28
N VAL A 776 -2.16 -8.49 1.03
CA VAL A 776 -3.42 -8.00 0.43
C VAL A 776 -4.31 -9.20 0.08
N SER A 777 -5.61 -9.08 0.36
CA SER A 777 -6.65 -10.09 0.12
C SER A 777 -7.80 -9.50 -0.68
N HIS A 778 -8.26 -10.27 -1.66
CA HIS A 778 -9.56 -10.09 -2.30
C HIS A 778 -10.60 -11.04 -1.70
N ASP A 779 -11.87 -10.80 -2.01
CA ASP A 779 -12.90 -11.83 -1.96
C ASP A 779 -12.75 -12.70 -3.21
N ILE A 780 -12.25 -13.93 -3.06
CA ILE A 780 -12.11 -14.85 -4.19
C ILE A 780 -13.51 -15.28 -4.65
N GLY A 781 -13.91 -14.78 -5.82
CA GLY A 781 -15.27 -14.86 -6.36
C GLY A 781 -16.04 -13.54 -6.36
N GLY A 782 -15.47 -12.45 -5.82
CA GLY A 782 -16.15 -11.18 -5.56
C GLY A 782 -17.09 -11.25 -4.35
N HIS A 783 -17.56 -10.09 -3.89
CA HIS A 783 -18.45 -10.01 -2.72
C HIS A 783 -19.93 -10.13 -3.12
N ASN A 784 -20.38 -9.17 -3.93
CA ASN A 784 -21.78 -8.97 -4.28
C ASN A 784 -22.11 -9.72 -5.58
N ASP A 785 -23.10 -10.61 -5.56
CA ASP A 785 -23.50 -11.36 -6.75
C ASP A 785 -24.05 -10.43 -7.85
N GLY A 786 -23.50 -10.59 -9.06
CA GLY A 786 -23.91 -9.86 -10.26
C GLY A 786 -24.88 -10.62 -11.18
N TYR A 787 -25.18 -11.90 -10.91
CA TYR A 787 -25.87 -12.77 -11.87
C TYR A 787 -27.25 -13.27 -11.42
N GLY A 788 -27.51 -13.37 -10.11
CA GLY A 788 -28.78 -13.84 -9.57
C GLY A 788 -29.10 -15.31 -9.87
N ILE A 789 -28.09 -16.12 -10.19
CA ILE A 789 -28.27 -17.56 -10.47
C ILE A 789 -28.56 -18.25 -9.14
N PRO A 790 -29.66 -19.02 -9.01
CA PRO A 790 -29.94 -19.75 -7.77
C PRO A 790 -28.82 -20.72 -7.41
N GLY A 791 -28.34 -20.64 -6.17
CA GLY A 791 -27.29 -21.46 -5.60
C GLY A 791 -27.76 -22.82 -5.09
N ALA A 792 -26.85 -23.56 -4.47
CA ALA A 792 -27.02 -24.93 -4.02
C ALA A 792 -27.65 -25.03 -2.61
N GLU A 793 -27.48 -24.01 -1.78
CA GLU A 793 -27.84 -24.06 -0.35
C GLU A 793 -29.03 -23.19 0.01
N THR A 794 -29.64 -23.50 1.15
CA THR A 794 -30.63 -22.65 1.81
C THR A 794 -30.18 -22.37 3.23
N TYR A 795 -30.33 -21.13 3.68
CA TYR A 795 -30.05 -20.71 5.05
C TYR A 795 -31.29 -20.01 5.63
N THR A 796 -31.35 -19.89 6.95
CA THR A 796 -32.44 -19.18 7.63
C THR A 796 -31.87 -18.00 8.38
N SER A 797 -32.36 -16.81 8.08
CA SER A 797 -32.04 -15.56 8.77
C SER A 797 -33.34 -14.81 9.05
N ASP A 798 -33.46 -14.16 10.21
CA ASP A 798 -34.65 -13.41 10.63
C ASP A 798 -35.98 -14.19 10.51
N GLY A 799 -35.92 -15.51 10.71
CA GLY A 799 -37.09 -16.41 10.60
C GLY A 799 -37.60 -16.63 9.17
N GLN A 800 -36.83 -16.23 8.16
CA GLN A 800 -37.08 -16.48 6.75
C GLN A 800 -36.04 -17.43 6.17
N THR A 801 -36.48 -18.37 5.32
CA THR A 801 -35.57 -19.25 4.60
C THR A 801 -35.23 -18.62 3.25
N HIS A 802 -33.95 -18.43 3.01
CA HIS A 802 -33.38 -17.89 1.80
C HIS A 802 -32.65 -19.00 1.03
N ARG A 803 -32.48 -18.80 -0.27
CA ARG A 803 -31.62 -19.62 -1.12
C ARG A 803 -30.41 -18.79 -1.51
N THR A 804 -29.21 -19.37 -1.43
CA THR A 804 -27.99 -18.70 -1.89
C THR A 804 -28.08 -18.39 -3.38
N THR A 805 -27.23 -17.50 -3.87
CA THR A 805 -26.94 -17.36 -5.30
C THR A 805 -25.59 -17.98 -5.64
N ARG A 806 -25.22 -18.01 -6.93
CA ARG A 806 -23.92 -18.51 -7.39
C ARG A 806 -23.45 -17.80 -8.65
N LEU A 807 -22.16 -17.91 -8.91
CA LEU A 807 -21.53 -17.42 -10.14
C LEU A 807 -21.74 -18.40 -11.32
N PRO A 808 -21.54 -17.96 -12.57
CA PRO A 808 -21.22 -18.87 -13.66
C PRO A 808 -20.04 -19.79 -13.30
N ASP A 809 -20.14 -21.06 -13.68
CA ASP A 809 -19.16 -22.10 -13.36
C ASP A 809 -17.72 -21.74 -13.80
N ASP A 810 -17.58 -21.16 -14.98
CA ASP A 810 -16.29 -20.72 -15.53
C ASP A 810 -15.71 -19.52 -14.77
N LEU A 811 -16.53 -18.51 -14.46
CA LEU A 811 -16.10 -17.37 -13.65
C LEU A 811 -15.62 -17.81 -12.26
N TYR A 812 -16.37 -18.68 -11.59
CA TYR A 812 -15.94 -19.24 -10.30
C TYR A 812 -14.59 -19.95 -10.41
N ALA A 813 -14.46 -20.88 -11.37
CA ALA A 813 -13.23 -21.61 -11.56
C ALA A 813 -12.03 -20.69 -11.86
N ARG A 814 -12.20 -19.65 -12.71
CA ARG A 814 -11.13 -18.70 -13.02
C ARG A 814 -10.76 -17.80 -11.85
N TRP A 815 -11.71 -17.44 -10.98
CA TRP A 815 -11.39 -16.66 -9.78
C TRP A 815 -10.60 -17.48 -8.75
N VAL A 816 -10.95 -18.76 -8.55
CA VAL A 816 -10.16 -19.67 -7.67
C VAL A 816 -8.75 -19.91 -8.23
N GLN A 817 -8.63 -20.03 -9.55
CA GLN A 817 -7.33 -20.09 -10.23
C GLN A 817 -6.49 -18.85 -9.96
N PHE A 818 -7.08 -17.65 -10.07
CA PHE A 818 -6.42 -16.39 -9.72
C PHE A 818 -6.02 -16.34 -8.23
N GLY A 819 -6.92 -16.69 -7.32
CA GLY A 819 -6.70 -16.73 -5.86
C GLY A 819 -5.53 -17.60 -5.42
N THR A 820 -5.31 -18.71 -6.13
CA THR A 820 -4.18 -19.63 -5.88
C THR A 820 -2.82 -18.92 -5.90
N PHE A 821 -2.67 -17.87 -6.72
CA PHE A 821 -1.43 -17.12 -6.90
C PHE A 821 -1.46 -15.69 -6.31
N GLN A 822 -2.43 -15.38 -5.45
CA GLN A 822 -2.49 -14.14 -4.67
C GLN A 822 -1.70 -14.25 -3.35
N PRO A 823 -1.45 -13.15 -2.61
CA PRO A 823 -0.88 -13.24 -1.27
C PRO A 823 -1.74 -14.06 -0.29
N VAL A 824 -3.07 -13.88 -0.32
CA VAL A 824 -4.05 -14.58 0.54
C VAL A 824 -5.16 -15.18 -0.33
N ASP A 825 -5.53 -16.44 -0.08
CA ASP A 825 -6.60 -17.13 -0.80
C ASP A 825 -7.84 -17.26 0.11
N ARG A 826 -8.71 -16.25 0.04
CA ARG A 826 -9.91 -16.16 0.88
C ARG A 826 -11.19 -16.22 0.06
N LEU A 827 -11.82 -17.39 0.10
CA LEU A 827 -13.17 -17.58 -0.41
C LEU A 827 -14.12 -16.77 0.48
N HIS A 828 -14.85 -15.81 -0.10
CA HIS A 828 -15.84 -15.01 0.61
C HIS A 828 -16.95 -14.51 -0.32
N SER A 829 -18.11 -14.20 0.25
CA SER A 829 -19.26 -13.68 -0.47
C SER A 829 -20.31 -13.05 0.45
N ASN A 830 -21.18 -12.27 -0.16
CA ASN A 830 -22.48 -11.89 0.37
C ASN A 830 -23.53 -12.95 -0.03
N HIS A 831 -23.83 -13.90 0.87
CA HIS A 831 -24.88 -14.92 0.70
C HIS A 831 -24.83 -15.73 -0.62
N SER A 832 -23.64 -15.99 -1.15
CA SER A 832 -23.44 -16.69 -2.44
C SER A 832 -22.52 -17.90 -2.28
N ASP A 833 -22.79 -18.98 -3.00
CA ASP A 833 -21.96 -20.19 -3.08
C ASP A 833 -20.50 -19.84 -3.38
N ARG A 834 -19.55 -20.51 -2.70
CA ARG A 834 -18.09 -20.35 -2.90
C ARG A 834 -17.30 -21.67 -2.85
N LEU A 835 -17.97 -22.78 -2.57
CA LEU A 835 -17.34 -24.07 -2.35
C LEU A 835 -17.35 -24.93 -3.63
N PRO A 836 -16.30 -25.72 -3.92
CA PRO A 836 -16.19 -26.43 -5.20
C PRO A 836 -17.39 -27.33 -5.54
N TRP A 837 -17.91 -28.04 -4.55
CA TRP A 837 -19.03 -28.98 -4.70
C TRP A 837 -20.40 -28.33 -4.90
N GLN A 838 -20.48 -27.00 -4.87
CA GLN A 838 -21.71 -26.24 -5.20
C GLN A 838 -21.81 -25.93 -6.71
N TYR A 839 -20.75 -26.24 -7.49
CA TYR A 839 -20.65 -25.95 -8.92
C TYR A 839 -20.65 -27.20 -9.79
N GLY A 840 -20.76 -27.03 -11.11
CA GLY A 840 -20.73 -28.15 -12.06
C GLY A 840 -19.39 -28.90 -12.08
N PRO A 841 -19.35 -30.14 -12.62
CA PRO A 841 -18.21 -31.04 -12.43
C PRO A 841 -16.87 -30.52 -12.93
N GLU A 842 -16.83 -29.71 -13.99
CA GLU A 842 -15.58 -29.14 -14.51
C GLU A 842 -15.03 -28.04 -13.62
N ALA A 843 -15.88 -27.11 -13.18
CA ALA A 843 -15.53 -26.05 -12.25
C ALA A 843 -15.14 -26.60 -10.87
N GLN A 844 -15.89 -27.60 -10.37
CA GLN A 844 -15.55 -28.31 -9.14
C GLN A 844 -14.14 -28.91 -9.21
N ARG A 845 -13.82 -29.68 -10.25
CA ARG A 845 -12.49 -30.30 -10.42
C ARG A 845 -11.38 -29.27 -10.52
N SER A 846 -11.63 -28.16 -11.22
CA SER A 846 -10.69 -27.03 -11.29
C SER A 846 -10.44 -26.45 -9.91
N ALA A 847 -11.49 -26.02 -9.20
CA ALA A 847 -11.36 -25.39 -7.90
C ALA A 847 -10.68 -26.31 -6.86
N GLU A 848 -11.06 -27.59 -6.78
CA GLU A 848 -10.39 -28.55 -5.90
C GLU A 848 -8.89 -28.68 -6.21
N LYS A 849 -8.51 -28.74 -7.50
CA LYS A 849 -7.11 -28.84 -7.92
C LYS A 849 -6.32 -27.59 -7.51
N PHE A 850 -6.90 -26.41 -7.71
CA PHE A 850 -6.23 -25.13 -7.48
C PHE A 850 -6.14 -24.80 -5.98
N LEU A 851 -7.16 -25.12 -5.18
CA LEU A 851 -7.09 -25.03 -3.71
C LEU A 851 -6.04 -26.00 -3.11
N ARG A 852 -5.90 -27.22 -3.65
CA ARG A 852 -4.79 -28.12 -3.28
C ARG A 852 -3.43 -27.56 -3.70
N LEU A 853 -3.35 -26.92 -4.86
CA LEU A 853 -2.12 -26.28 -5.32
C LEU A 853 -1.74 -25.09 -4.43
N ARG A 854 -2.71 -24.29 -3.98
CA ARG A 854 -2.51 -23.21 -3.02
C ARG A 854 -1.83 -23.72 -1.75
N GLU A 855 -2.40 -24.76 -1.15
CA GLU A 855 -1.82 -25.35 0.07
C GLU A 855 -0.42 -25.96 -0.19
N ALA A 856 -0.22 -26.55 -1.37
CA ALA A 856 1.09 -27.04 -1.75
C ALA A 856 2.12 -25.92 -1.92
N LEU A 857 1.70 -24.70 -2.30
CA LEU A 857 2.56 -23.53 -2.51
C LEU A 857 2.96 -22.81 -1.22
N VAL A 858 2.30 -23.07 -0.08
CA VAL A 858 2.59 -22.40 1.21
C VAL A 858 4.09 -22.27 1.52
N PRO A 859 4.97 -23.29 1.33
CA PRO A 859 6.41 -23.12 1.57
C PRO A 859 7.09 -22.08 0.68
N TYR A 860 6.68 -21.97 -0.58
CA TYR A 860 7.16 -20.96 -1.53
C TYR A 860 6.61 -19.58 -1.16
N THR A 861 5.29 -19.46 -0.98
CA THR A 861 4.61 -18.23 -0.57
C THR A 861 5.18 -17.67 0.72
N TYR A 862 5.41 -18.53 1.71
CA TYR A 862 5.99 -18.14 3.00
C TYR A 862 7.44 -17.67 2.89
N THR A 863 8.21 -18.26 1.98
CA THR A 863 9.56 -17.78 1.67
C THR A 863 9.52 -16.40 1.01
N LEU A 864 8.58 -16.17 0.09
CA LEU A 864 8.38 -14.86 -0.53
C LEU A 864 7.87 -13.81 0.46
N ALA A 865 7.02 -14.20 1.41
CA ALA A 865 6.56 -13.31 2.47
C ALA A 865 7.72 -12.88 3.38
N HIS A 866 8.62 -13.80 3.73
CA HIS A 866 9.85 -13.45 4.45
C HIS A 866 10.80 -12.60 3.59
N GLU A 867 10.85 -12.82 2.26
CA GLU A 867 11.57 -11.92 1.35
C GLU A 867 10.98 -10.50 1.42
N ALA A 868 9.65 -10.35 1.38
CA ALA A 868 9.00 -9.06 1.52
C ALA A 868 9.30 -8.39 2.87
N GLU A 869 9.33 -9.14 3.97
CA GLU A 869 9.72 -8.63 5.29
C GLU A 869 11.18 -8.15 5.32
N THR A 870 12.08 -8.82 4.59
CA THR A 870 13.52 -8.54 4.68
C THR A 870 14.05 -7.58 3.63
N THR A 871 13.38 -7.46 2.47
CA THR A 871 13.84 -6.66 1.34
C THR A 871 12.83 -5.61 0.88
N GLY A 872 11.56 -5.71 1.30
CA GLY A 872 10.46 -4.89 0.78
C GLY A 872 9.90 -5.34 -0.56
N ALA A 873 10.49 -6.33 -1.24
CA ALA A 873 9.99 -6.84 -2.51
C ALA A 873 8.70 -7.68 -2.29
N PRO A 874 7.56 -7.34 -2.90
CA PRO A 874 6.29 -7.99 -2.61
C PRO A 874 6.23 -9.45 -3.13
N ILE A 875 5.25 -10.19 -2.62
CA ILE A 875 4.97 -11.59 -3.03
C ILE A 875 4.53 -11.62 -4.49
N VAL A 876 3.55 -10.80 -4.86
CA VAL A 876 3.16 -10.56 -6.25
C VAL A 876 3.79 -9.27 -6.74
N ARG A 877 4.39 -9.31 -7.92
CA ARG A 877 5.24 -8.22 -8.44
C ARG A 877 4.74 -7.79 -9.81
N PRO A 878 4.45 -6.50 -10.02
CA PRO A 878 4.20 -6.01 -11.35
C PRO A 878 5.48 -6.17 -12.18
N MET A 879 5.33 -6.42 -13.48
CA MET A 879 6.43 -6.83 -14.36
C MET A 879 7.58 -5.80 -14.39
N TYR A 880 7.27 -4.52 -14.25
CA TYR A 880 8.26 -3.44 -14.27
C TYR A 880 9.25 -3.47 -13.09
N LEU A 881 8.98 -4.20 -12.00
CA LEU A 881 9.95 -4.35 -10.90
C LEU A 881 11.20 -5.12 -11.32
N GLU A 882 11.05 -6.12 -12.19
CA GLU A 882 12.16 -6.95 -12.67
C GLU A 882 12.65 -6.53 -14.06
N TYR A 883 11.79 -5.85 -14.84
CA TYR A 883 12.06 -5.47 -16.23
C TYR A 883 11.78 -3.98 -16.51
N PRO A 884 12.37 -3.04 -15.74
CA PRO A 884 12.04 -1.61 -15.84
C PRO A 884 12.46 -0.94 -17.16
N GLU A 885 13.33 -1.58 -17.94
CA GLU A 885 13.77 -1.09 -19.25
C GLU A 885 12.89 -1.57 -20.42
N GLU A 886 11.90 -2.43 -20.15
CA GLU A 886 11.00 -3.00 -21.16
C GLU A 886 9.63 -2.30 -21.11
N GLU A 887 9.22 -1.60 -22.18
CA GLU A 887 7.93 -0.88 -22.22
C GLU A 887 6.73 -1.80 -21.91
N ASN A 888 6.80 -3.03 -22.42
CA ASN A 888 5.73 -4.01 -22.23
C ASN A 888 5.50 -4.32 -20.74
N ALA A 889 6.53 -4.21 -19.89
CA ALA A 889 6.39 -4.43 -18.45
C ALA A 889 5.48 -3.40 -17.76
N TYR A 890 5.32 -2.21 -18.36
CA TYR A 890 4.37 -1.19 -17.91
C TYR A 890 2.99 -1.40 -18.54
N THR A 891 2.94 -1.60 -19.86
CA THR A 891 1.66 -1.73 -20.59
C THR A 891 0.91 -3.03 -20.34
N LYS A 892 1.53 -4.03 -19.70
CA LYS A 892 0.94 -5.33 -19.35
C LYS A 892 0.68 -5.51 -17.87
N ALA A 893 0.97 -4.50 -17.05
CA ALA A 893 0.85 -4.56 -15.59
C ALA A 893 -0.58 -4.83 -15.08
N ASP A 894 -1.60 -4.69 -15.93
CA ASP A 894 -3.01 -4.98 -15.63
C ASP A 894 -3.45 -6.40 -16.05
N SER A 895 -2.58 -7.16 -16.72
CA SER A 895 -2.95 -8.44 -17.35
C SER A 895 -2.08 -9.62 -16.86
N GLU A 896 -0.89 -9.33 -16.35
CA GLU A 896 0.06 -10.34 -15.87
C GLU A 896 1.00 -9.76 -14.82
N TYR A 897 1.51 -10.62 -13.95
CA TYR A 897 2.43 -10.28 -12.87
C TYR A 897 3.36 -11.47 -12.58
N LEU A 898 4.35 -11.25 -11.71
CA LEU A 898 5.20 -12.33 -11.21
C LEU A 898 4.79 -12.74 -9.79
N TYR A 899 4.72 -14.04 -9.51
CA TYR A 899 4.61 -14.62 -8.17
C TYR A 899 5.99 -15.00 -7.65
N GLY A 900 6.57 -14.11 -6.85
CA GLY A 900 8.00 -14.02 -6.62
C GLY A 900 8.75 -13.60 -7.88
N PRO A 901 10.07 -13.80 -7.95
CA PRO A 901 10.87 -13.41 -9.13
C PRO A 901 10.82 -14.42 -10.28
N ASP A 902 10.33 -15.65 -10.04
CA ASP A 902 10.57 -16.79 -10.93
C ASP A 902 9.33 -17.29 -11.69
N MET A 903 8.10 -16.92 -11.26
CA MET A 903 6.86 -17.41 -11.85
C MET A 903 6.05 -16.26 -12.46
N LEU A 904 5.83 -16.27 -13.78
CA LEU A 904 4.89 -15.37 -14.45
C LEU A 904 3.49 -15.97 -14.40
N VAL A 905 2.51 -15.18 -13.97
CA VAL A 905 1.10 -15.54 -13.88
C VAL A 905 0.28 -14.57 -14.73
N ALA A 906 -0.50 -15.10 -15.67
CA ALA A 906 -1.41 -14.31 -16.51
C ALA A 906 -2.83 -14.89 -16.41
N PRO A 907 -3.63 -14.45 -15.43
CA PRO A 907 -4.97 -14.96 -15.19
C PRO A 907 -5.89 -14.87 -16.41
N VAL A 908 -6.81 -15.84 -16.53
CA VAL A 908 -7.86 -15.77 -17.55
C VAL A 908 -8.99 -14.89 -17.02
N THR A 909 -9.27 -13.81 -17.73
CA THR A 909 -10.27 -12.81 -17.33
C THR A 909 -11.39 -12.65 -18.38
N ALA A 910 -11.65 -13.72 -19.14
CA ALA A 910 -12.68 -13.76 -20.17
C ALA A 910 -13.56 -15.02 -20.05
N PRO A 911 -14.86 -14.94 -20.37
CA PRO A 911 -15.78 -16.07 -20.33
C PRO A 911 -15.35 -17.27 -21.19
N GLY A 912 -15.70 -18.47 -20.75
CA GLY A 912 -15.50 -19.72 -21.47
C GLY A 912 -14.67 -20.75 -20.71
N THR A 913 -15.01 -22.03 -20.92
CA THR A 913 -14.24 -23.17 -20.40
C THR A 913 -12.92 -23.36 -21.15
N ASP A 914 -12.91 -23.04 -22.45
CA ASP A 914 -11.74 -22.99 -23.32
C ASP A 914 -11.50 -21.56 -23.77
N THR A 915 -10.30 -21.04 -23.54
CA THR A 915 -9.96 -19.63 -23.79
C THR A 915 -8.51 -19.47 -24.22
N THR A 916 -8.20 -18.30 -24.77
CA THR A 916 -6.85 -17.93 -25.18
C THR A 916 -6.48 -16.61 -24.53
N THR A 917 -5.38 -16.62 -23.77
CA THR A 917 -4.80 -15.40 -23.17
C THR A 917 -3.55 -15.01 -23.94
N SER A 918 -3.43 -13.73 -24.30
CA SER A 918 -2.21 -13.19 -24.89
C SER A 918 -1.24 -12.78 -23.78
N VAL A 919 -0.08 -13.42 -23.72
CA VAL A 919 0.90 -13.28 -22.62
C VAL A 919 2.19 -12.71 -23.18
N TRP A 920 2.72 -11.66 -22.56
CA TRP A 920 4.04 -11.14 -22.90
C TRP A 920 5.10 -11.81 -22.02
N PHE A 921 6.13 -12.33 -22.68
CA PHE A 921 7.27 -12.94 -22.02
C PHE A 921 8.44 -11.97 -22.08
N PRO A 922 9.02 -11.60 -20.92
CA PRO A 922 10.30 -10.92 -20.87
C PRO A 922 11.41 -11.74 -21.54
N PRO A 923 12.51 -11.11 -21.97
CA PRO A 923 13.63 -11.80 -22.61
C PRO A 923 14.09 -13.03 -21.83
N GLY A 924 14.23 -14.15 -22.53
CA GLY A 924 14.64 -15.43 -21.92
C GLY A 924 13.74 -16.59 -22.31
N ARG A 925 13.99 -17.75 -21.69
CA ARG A 925 13.17 -18.96 -21.86
C ARG A 925 12.24 -19.11 -20.65
N TRP A 926 10.99 -19.44 -20.92
CA TRP A 926 9.93 -19.64 -19.93
C TRP A 926 9.27 -20.98 -20.17
N THR A 927 8.93 -21.69 -19.09
CA THR A 927 8.35 -23.04 -19.17
C THR A 927 7.01 -23.05 -18.45
N ASP A 928 5.96 -23.47 -19.14
CA ASP A 928 4.63 -23.64 -18.58
C ASP A 928 4.69 -24.64 -17.40
N TYR A 929 4.19 -24.21 -16.24
CA TYR A 929 4.22 -24.97 -15.00
C TYR A 929 3.37 -26.25 -15.07
N PHE A 930 2.29 -26.23 -15.84
CA PHE A 930 1.33 -27.33 -15.94
C PHE A 930 1.64 -28.27 -17.11
N THR A 931 2.04 -27.72 -18.26
CA THR A 931 2.22 -28.50 -19.50
C THR A 931 3.69 -28.79 -19.83
N GLY A 932 4.63 -28.08 -19.19
CA GLY A 932 6.07 -28.15 -19.47
C GLY A 932 6.50 -27.66 -20.85
N ARG A 933 5.56 -27.11 -21.64
CA ARG A 933 5.86 -26.45 -22.91
C ARG A 933 6.73 -25.22 -22.68
N THR A 934 7.72 -25.01 -23.55
CA THR A 934 8.64 -23.87 -23.42
C THR A 934 8.44 -22.80 -24.48
N TYR A 935 8.62 -21.55 -24.07
CA TYR A 935 8.53 -20.32 -24.86
C TYR A 935 9.88 -19.60 -24.76
N THR A 936 10.34 -18.97 -25.84
CA THR A 936 11.62 -18.25 -25.86
C THR A 936 11.42 -16.88 -26.45
N ALA A 937 11.59 -15.86 -25.62
CA ALA A 937 11.51 -14.47 -26.00
C ALA A 937 12.91 -13.91 -26.30
N PRO A 938 13.09 -13.17 -27.41
CA PRO A 938 14.33 -12.46 -27.71
C PRO A 938 14.52 -11.25 -26.79
N ALA A 939 15.61 -10.49 -27.00
CA ALA A 939 15.73 -9.15 -26.42
C ALA A 939 14.54 -8.27 -26.87
N GLY A 940 13.94 -7.51 -25.94
CA GLY A 940 12.66 -6.81 -26.15
C GLY A 940 11.40 -7.63 -25.80
N GLY A 941 11.56 -8.91 -25.48
CA GLY A 941 10.47 -9.81 -25.15
C GLY A 941 9.70 -10.35 -26.37
N ALA A 942 8.65 -11.14 -26.13
CA ALA A 942 7.73 -11.62 -27.16
C ALA A 942 6.36 -11.97 -26.58
N THR A 943 5.30 -11.73 -27.35
CA THR A 943 3.94 -12.10 -26.98
C THR A 943 3.51 -13.40 -27.65
N TYR A 944 2.84 -14.28 -26.90
CA TYR A 944 2.28 -15.53 -27.40
C TYR A 944 0.83 -15.70 -26.94
N ASP A 945 0.03 -16.34 -27.79
CA ASP A 945 -1.34 -16.74 -27.46
C ASP A 945 -1.34 -18.12 -26.81
N ILE A 946 -1.87 -18.18 -25.58
CA ILE A 946 -1.86 -19.35 -24.71
C ILE A 946 -3.29 -19.88 -24.58
N ALA A 947 -3.55 -21.02 -25.22
CA ALA A 947 -4.83 -21.72 -25.08
C ALA A 947 -4.87 -22.52 -23.77
N THR A 948 -5.93 -22.36 -23.00
CA THR A 948 -6.15 -23.09 -21.74
C THR A 948 -7.59 -23.57 -21.60
N THR A 949 -7.77 -24.71 -20.93
CA THR A 949 -9.08 -25.18 -20.46
C THR A 949 -9.26 -24.78 -18.98
N LEU A 950 -10.31 -25.25 -18.29
CA LEU A 950 -10.42 -25.11 -16.83
C LEU A 950 -9.40 -25.97 -16.05
N ASP A 951 -8.71 -26.92 -16.69
CA ASP A 951 -7.71 -27.74 -15.99
C ASP A 951 -6.41 -26.98 -15.70
N THR A 952 -6.14 -25.88 -16.41
CA THR A 952 -4.89 -25.10 -16.31
C THR A 952 -5.16 -23.60 -16.42
N MET A 953 -4.17 -22.80 -16.05
CA MET A 953 -4.13 -21.38 -16.38
C MET A 953 -2.69 -21.01 -16.83
N PRO A 954 -2.48 -19.88 -17.52
CA PRO A 954 -1.15 -19.44 -17.93
C PRO A 954 -0.25 -19.12 -16.73
N VAL A 955 0.64 -20.05 -16.37
CA VAL A 955 1.65 -19.90 -15.32
C VAL A 955 2.97 -20.46 -15.84
N PHE A 956 4.04 -19.67 -15.78
CA PHE A 956 5.31 -20.02 -16.40
C PHE A 956 6.48 -19.78 -15.45
N VAL A 957 7.39 -20.74 -15.36
CA VAL A 957 8.62 -20.61 -14.59
C VAL A 957 9.76 -20.20 -15.53
N ARG A 958 10.46 -19.12 -15.21
CA ARG A 958 11.63 -18.68 -16.01
C ARG A 958 12.76 -19.72 -15.95
N ALA A 959 13.56 -19.81 -17.00
CA ALA A 959 14.71 -20.70 -17.03
C ALA A 959 15.66 -20.45 -15.84
N GLY A 960 16.00 -21.51 -15.12
CA GLY A 960 16.77 -21.45 -13.87
C GLY A 960 15.92 -21.22 -12.61
N GLY A 961 14.65 -20.83 -12.75
CA GLY A 961 13.72 -20.61 -11.64
C GLY A 961 13.44 -21.88 -10.86
N ILE A 962 13.27 -21.74 -9.54
CA ILE A 962 13.11 -22.87 -8.61
C ILE A 962 11.91 -22.61 -7.71
N VAL A 963 10.93 -23.52 -7.75
CA VAL A 963 9.71 -23.46 -6.94
C VAL A 963 9.66 -24.65 -5.98
N THR A 964 9.40 -24.39 -4.71
CA THR A 964 9.31 -25.44 -3.68
C THR A 964 7.89 -25.61 -3.18
N THR A 965 7.33 -26.81 -3.33
CA THR A 965 5.98 -27.14 -2.87
C THR A 965 5.96 -28.33 -1.93
N ARG A 966 4.87 -28.50 -1.17
CA ARG A 966 4.58 -29.78 -0.51
C ARG A 966 4.42 -30.87 -1.58
N SER A 967 4.95 -32.07 -1.31
CA SER A 967 4.78 -33.20 -2.26
C SER A 967 3.42 -33.88 -2.17
N ASP A 968 2.83 -33.90 -0.97
CA ASP A 968 1.54 -34.54 -0.70
C ASP A 968 0.47 -33.47 -0.45
N ASN A 969 -0.78 -33.78 -0.79
CA ASN A 969 -1.92 -33.00 -0.32
C ASN A 969 -2.00 -33.17 1.20
N VAL A 970 -2.16 -32.06 1.90
CA VAL A 970 -2.40 -32.02 3.34
C VAL A 970 -3.72 -31.31 3.59
N PRO A 971 -4.44 -31.64 4.68
CA PRO A 971 -5.72 -31.00 4.98
C PRO A 971 -5.61 -29.55 5.48
N HIS A 972 -4.41 -29.11 5.90
CA HIS A 972 -4.05 -27.79 6.45
C HIS A 972 -2.53 -27.72 6.72
N ASP A 973 -1.96 -26.53 6.91
CA ASP A 973 -0.54 -26.28 7.24
C ASP A 973 -0.18 -26.73 8.66
N THR A 974 -1.04 -26.36 9.62
CA THR A 974 -0.85 -26.68 11.05
C THR A 974 -0.74 -28.19 11.24
N GLN A 975 0.10 -28.71 12.14
CA GLN A 975 0.30 -30.16 12.32
C GLN A 975 0.80 -30.95 11.06
N SER A 976 1.08 -30.27 9.94
CA SER A 976 1.59 -30.87 8.70
C SER A 976 3.05 -30.47 8.47
N PRO A 977 4.03 -31.19 9.06
CA PRO A 977 5.43 -30.83 8.95
C PRO A 977 5.90 -30.85 7.49
N LEU A 978 6.84 -29.97 7.14
CA LEU A 978 7.45 -29.91 5.81
C LEU A 978 8.52 -31.01 5.63
N ASP A 979 8.12 -32.28 5.73
CA ASP A 979 8.98 -33.46 5.65
C ASP A 979 9.01 -34.11 4.26
N LYS A 980 8.15 -33.67 3.34
CA LYS A 980 8.14 -34.06 1.93
C LYS A 980 8.00 -32.82 1.04
N VAL A 981 9.02 -32.56 0.24
CA VAL A 981 9.11 -31.34 -0.56
C VAL A 981 9.41 -31.68 -2.01
N THR A 982 8.63 -31.08 -2.91
CA THR A 982 8.91 -31.07 -4.34
C THR A 982 9.71 -29.81 -4.68
N VAL A 983 10.85 -29.98 -5.35
CA VAL A 983 11.66 -28.90 -5.92
C VAL A 983 11.46 -28.94 -7.43
N THR A 984 10.71 -28.00 -7.96
CA THR A 984 10.46 -27.83 -9.39
C THR A 984 11.47 -26.84 -9.96
N VAL A 985 12.13 -27.19 -11.06
CA VAL A 985 13.17 -26.40 -11.70
C VAL A 985 12.89 -26.29 -13.20
N ALA A 986 12.80 -25.08 -13.73
CA ALA A 986 12.76 -24.88 -15.18
C ALA A 986 14.19 -24.89 -15.76
N THR A 987 14.44 -25.73 -16.74
CA THR A 987 15.78 -25.90 -17.34
C THR A 987 16.14 -24.76 -18.31
N GLY A 988 17.40 -24.67 -18.73
CA GLY A 988 17.86 -23.68 -19.72
C GLY A 988 18.71 -22.51 -19.17
N SER A 989 18.81 -22.34 -17.86
CA SER A 989 19.75 -21.40 -17.21
C SER A 989 20.11 -21.88 -15.81
N SER A 990 21.16 -21.31 -15.20
CA SER A 990 21.45 -21.55 -13.78
C SER A 990 20.60 -20.65 -12.91
N GLY A 991 20.27 -21.09 -11.70
CA GLY A 991 19.49 -20.32 -10.75
C GLY A 991 19.58 -20.85 -9.32
N ALA A 992 19.02 -20.10 -8.38
CA ALA A 992 19.09 -20.44 -6.96
C ALA A 992 17.86 -19.96 -6.21
N PHE A 993 17.51 -20.69 -5.16
CA PHE A 993 16.43 -20.38 -4.24
C PHE A 993 16.83 -20.74 -2.81
N SER A 994 16.34 -20.01 -1.83
CA SER A 994 16.63 -20.25 -0.41
C SER A 994 15.34 -20.48 0.35
N LEU A 995 14.95 -21.75 0.50
CA LEU A 995 13.75 -22.12 1.26
C LEU A 995 13.90 -21.65 2.71
N TYR A 996 13.00 -20.75 3.13
CA TYR A 996 12.91 -20.23 4.49
C TYR A 996 11.94 -21.07 5.31
N GLU A 997 12.30 -21.36 6.57
CA GLU A 997 11.48 -22.09 7.51
C GLU A 997 11.67 -21.54 8.93
N ASP A 998 10.58 -21.41 9.68
CA ASP A 998 10.57 -21.16 11.11
C ASP A 998 9.40 -21.93 11.76
N ASP A 999 9.10 -21.65 13.03
CA ASP A 999 7.97 -22.30 13.72
C ASP A 999 6.59 -21.90 13.19
N GLY A 1000 6.51 -20.85 12.36
CA GLY A 1000 5.31 -20.38 11.70
C GLY A 1000 4.40 -19.53 12.56
N THR A 1001 4.73 -19.23 13.82
CA THR A 1001 3.79 -18.54 14.74
C THR A 1001 4.45 -17.51 15.64
N THR A 1002 5.63 -17.77 16.21
CA THR A 1002 6.17 -16.94 17.32
C THR A 1002 6.64 -15.57 16.82
N SER A 1003 6.39 -14.52 17.61
CA SER A 1003 6.71 -13.13 17.27
C SER A 1003 8.20 -12.77 17.37
N GLN A 1004 8.91 -13.05 18.48
CA GLN A 1004 10.38 -12.95 18.62
C GLN A 1004 10.89 -13.60 19.93
N PRO A 1005 12.18 -14.04 20.03
CA PRO A 1005 13.14 -14.18 18.95
C PRO A 1005 12.83 -15.39 18.08
N VAL A 1006 12.57 -15.16 16.80
CA VAL A 1006 12.24 -16.24 15.86
C VAL A 1006 13.51 -17.02 15.58
N ARG A 1007 13.49 -18.30 15.95
CA ARG A 1007 14.52 -19.23 15.51
C ARG A 1007 14.14 -19.69 14.11
N THR A 1008 15.07 -19.59 13.16
CA THR A 1008 14.81 -19.87 11.75
C THR A 1008 15.77 -20.93 11.22
N ALA A 1009 15.44 -21.46 10.03
CA ALA A 1009 16.33 -22.25 9.22
C ALA A 1009 16.20 -21.88 7.73
N THR A 1010 17.29 -22.04 7.00
CA THR A 1010 17.32 -21.81 5.55
C THR A 1010 17.99 -22.97 4.84
N THR A 1011 17.38 -23.44 3.75
CA THR A 1011 17.92 -24.47 2.87
C THR A 1011 18.21 -23.90 1.49
N ARG A 1012 19.50 -23.70 1.16
CA ARG A 1012 19.90 -23.21 -0.17
C ARG A 1012 19.79 -24.30 -1.22
N ILE A 1013 19.17 -23.96 -2.34
CA ILE A 1013 18.99 -24.82 -3.52
C ILE A 1013 19.63 -24.10 -4.70
N HIS A 1014 20.46 -24.81 -5.46
CA HIS A 1014 21.17 -24.24 -6.61
C HIS A 1014 21.10 -25.20 -7.78
N TYR A 1015 20.63 -24.71 -8.92
CA TYR A 1015 20.61 -25.40 -10.19
C TYR A 1015 21.65 -24.82 -11.14
N ALA A 1016 22.38 -25.70 -11.83
CA ALA A 1016 23.25 -25.33 -12.92
C ALA A 1016 23.21 -26.35 -14.04
N GLU A 1017 23.46 -25.86 -15.25
CA GLU A 1017 23.51 -26.66 -16.46
C GLU A 1017 24.76 -26.33 -17.26
N HIS A 1018 25.46 -27.36 -17.74
CA HIS A 1018 26.63 -27.17 -18.60
C HIS A 1018 26.80 -28.36 -19.55
N LYS A 1019 26.82 -28.08 -20.87
CA LYS A 1019 27.02 -29.07 -21.95
C LYS A 1019 26.08 -30.28 -21.82
N GLY A 1020 24.79 -30.03 -21.61
CA GLY A 1020 23.76 -31.08 -21.47
C GLY A 1020 23.83 -31.88 -20.16
N THR A 1021 24.68 -31.49 -19.21
CA THR A 1021 24.64 -32.02 -17.85
C THR A 1021 23.90 -31.05 -16.96
N HIS A 1022 22.81 -31.50 -16.36
CA HIS A 1022 21.96 -30.75 -15.46
C HIS A 1022 22.29 -31.15 -14.02
N LEU A 1023 22.48 -30.19 -13.12
CA LEU A 1023 22.90 -30.43 -11.74
C LEU A 1023 22.11 -29.56 -10.77
N LEU A 1024 21.32 -30.19 -9.90
CA LEU A 1024 20.67 -29.57 -8.76
C LEU A 1024 21.42 -29.93 -7.47
N ARG A 1025 21.72 -28.93 -6.64
CA ARG A 1025 22.31 -29.10 -5.31
C ARG A 1025 21.36 -28.54 -4.26
N ILE A 1026 21.00 -29.38 -3.30
CA ILE A 1026 20.25 -29.01 -2.10
C ILE A 1026 21.24 -29.04 -0.94
N ALA A 1027 21.51 -27.88 -0.35
CA ALA A 1027 22.44 -27.74 0.77
C ALA A 1027 21.81 -28.24 2.08
N PRO A 1028 22.61 -28.51 3.12
CA PRO A 1028 22.09 -28.70 4.47
C PRO A 1028 21.31 -27.47 4.95
N ALA A 1029 20.20 -27.68 5.64
CA ALA A 1029 19.51 -26.63 6.38
C ALA A 1029 20.46 -25.99 7.41
N ARG A 1030 20.56 -24.66 7.39
CA ARG A 1030 21.32 -23.86 8.35
C ARG A 1030 20.35 -23.18 9.30
N GLY A 1031 20.62 -23.21 10.61
CA GLY A 1031 19.66 -22.75 11.63
C GLY A 1031 18.74 -23.88 12.12
N THR A 1032 18.05 -23.65 13.23
CA THR A 1032 17.21 -24.64 13.90
C THR A 1032 16.01 -23.95 14.53
N PHE A 1033 14.82 -24.55 14.50
CA PHE A 1033 13.62 -24.02 15.16
C PHE A 1033 12.78 -25.15 15.79
N PRO A 1034 11.90 -24.84 16.77
CA PRO A 1034 10.99 -25.82 17.36
C PRO A 1034 10.05 -26.43 16.29
N GLY A 1035 9.88 -27.76 16.29
CA GLY A 1035 9.04 -28.43 15.28
C GLY A 1035 9.72 -28.69 13.93
N GLN A 1036 10.99 -28.27 13.74
CA GLN A 1036 11.72 -28.52 12.50
C GLN A 1036 11.83 -30.04 12.19
N ALA A 1037 11.49 -30.42 10.95
CA ALA A 1037 11.63 -31.78 10.47
C ALA A 1037 13.10 -32.25 10.57
N ALA A 1038 13.34 -33.41 11.21
CA ALA A 1038 14.69 -33.97 11.32
C ALA A 1038 15.17 -34.64 10.02
N ARG A 1039 14.22 -35.13 9.22
CA ARG A 1039 14.45 -35.77 7.93
C ARG A 1039 13.43 -35.26 6.92
N ARG A 1040 13.83 -35.25 5.65
CA ARG A 1040 13.01 -34.80 4.52
C ARG A 1040 13.18 -35.73 3.32
N THR A 1041 12.07 -36.02 2.67
CA THR A 1041 12.00 -36.63 1.34
C THR A 1041 11.97 -35.52 0.31
N TRP A 1042 12.85 -35.61 -0.69
CA TRP A 1042 12.87 -34.67 -1.79
C TRP A 1042 12.36 -35.34 -3.06
N THR A 1043 11.35 -34.73 -3.68
CA THR A 1043 10.96 -34.99 -5.06
C THR A 1043 11.54 -33.88 -5.92
N VAL A 1044 12.26 -34.19 -6.99
CA VAL A 1044 12.81 -33.18 -7.91
C VAL A 1044 12.09 -33.29 -9.23
N SER A 1045 11.57 -32.17 -9.73
CA SER A 1045 10.86 -32.06 -11.00
C SER A 1045 11.60 -31.09 -11.91
N PHE A 1046 12.18 -31.57 -13.00
CA PHE A 1046 12.78 -30.70 -14.03
C PHE A 1046 11.77 -30.50 -15.16
N LEU A 1047 11.45 -29.24 -15.46
CA LEU A 1047 10.55 -28.83 -16.55
C LEU A 1047 11.35 -28.54 -17.83
N GLY A 1048 10.72 -28.73 -18.99
CA GLY A 1048 11.32 -28.45 -20.30
C GLY A 1048 12.40 -29.47 -20.70
N VAL A 1049 12.25 -30.71 -20.26
CA VAL A 1049 13.16 -31.82 -20.59
C VAL A 1049 12.71 -32.48 -21.88
N ASP A 1050 13.21 -31.97 -23.01
CA ASP A 1050 12.73 -32.34 -24.35
C ASP A 1050 13.01 -33.80 -24.75
N THR A 1051 14.00 -34.44 -24.11
CA THR A 1051 14.40 -35.82 -24.43
C THR A 1051 14.59 -36.64 -23.16
N PRO A 1052 14.31 -37.96 -23.18
CA PRO A 1052 14.44 -38.80 -21.99
C PRO A 1052 15.91 -38.84 -21.53
N PRO A 1053 16.19 -38.72 -20.23
CA PRO A 1053 17.55 -38.77 -19.74
C PRO A 1053 18.14 -40.17 -19.93
N ASN A 1054 19.40 -40.23 -20.38
CA ASN A 1054 20.13 -41.49 -20.50
C ASN A 1054 20.65 -41.99 -19.13
N GLN A 1055 20.84 -41.05 -18.20
CA GLN A 1055 21.39 -41.30 -16.89
C GLN A 1055 20.85 -40.29 -15.88
N VAL A 1056 20.41 -40.80 -14.73
CA VAL A 1056 20.08 -40.00 -13.55
C VAL A 1056 20.97 -40.46 -12.39
N VAL A 1057 21.57 -39.51 -11.68
CA VAL A 1057 22.49 -39.73 -10.56
C VAL A 1057 22.01 -38.92 -9.37
N ALA A 1058 21.97 -39.52 -8.17
CA ALA A 1058 21.77 -38.79 -6.93
C ALA A 1058 22.79 -39.25 -5.88
N GLY A 1059 23.37 -38.31 -5.14
CA GLY A 1059 24.37 -38.63 -4.10
C GLY A 1059 25.62 -39.34 -4.63
N GLY A 1060 25.94 -39.17 -5.93
CA GLY A 1060 27.07 -39.82 -6.59
C GLY A 1060 26.80 -41.24 -7.11
N ALA A 1061 25.59 -41.78 -6.94
CA ALA A 1061 25.20 -43.10 -7.45
C ALA A 1061 24.14 -42.99 -8.55
N ARG A 1062 24.24 -43.85 -9.58
CA ARG A 1062 23.22 -43.96 -10.63
C ARG A 1062 21.92 -44.50 -10.03
N LEU A 1063 20.80 -43.83 -10.30
CA LEU A 1063 19.49 -44.26 -9.86
C LEU A 1063 18.92 -45.37 -10.75
N ALA A 1064 18.18 -46.29 -10.13
CA ALA A 1064 17.37 -47.27 -10.86
C ALA A 1064 16.26 -46.56 -11.65
N THR A 1065 15.83 -47.15 -12.77
CA THR A 1065 14.74 -46.61 -13.60
C THR A 1065 13.40 -46.53 -12.88
N SER A 1066 13.23 -47.23 -11.76
CA SER A 1066 12.05 -47.12 -10.90
C SER A 1066 12.06 -45.92 -9.96
N ALA A 1067 13.19 -45.21 -9.83
CA ALA A 1067 13.35 -44.06 -8.94
C ALA A 1067 13.13 -42.71 -9.64
N TRP A 1068 12.85 -42.73 -10.95
CA TRP A 1068 12.57 -41.55 -11.75
C TRP A 1068 11.61 -41.89 -12.89
N HIS A 1069 10.88 -40.88 -13.36
CA HIS A 1069 9.93 -40.99 -14.47
C HIS A 1069 10.08 -39.77 -15.36
N TRP A 1070 10.19 -39.98 -16.67
CA TRP A 1070 10.12 -38.91 -17.66
C TRP A 1070 8.79 -39.00 -18.38
N ASP A 1071 8.02 -37.93 -18.30
CA ASP A 1071 6.76 -37.75 -19.01
C ASP A 1071 7.05 -37.06 -20.34
N ALA A 1072 6.79 -37.76 -21.45
CA ALA A 1072 7.06 -37.28 -22.79
C ALA A 1072 6.08 -36.20 -23.24
N ASP A 1073 4.83 -36.25 -22.77
CA ASP A 1073 3.78 -35.33 -23.18
C ASP A 1073 3.90 -34.01 -22.40
N ALA A 1074 4.30 -34.10 -21.12
CA ALA A 1074 4.53 -32.93 -20.27
C ALA A 1074 5.97 -32.41 -20.31
N HIS A 1075 6.91 -33.10 -20.96
CA HIS A 1075 8.34 -32.75 -20.94
C HIS A 1075 8.92 -32.58 -19.52
N VAL A 1076 8.49 -33.43 -18.57
CA VAL A 1076 8.89 -33.35 -17.15
C VAL A 1076 9.67 -34.59 -16.73
N LEU A 1077 10.85 -34.39 -16.13
CA LEU A 1077 11.58 -35.43 -15.42
C LEU A 1077 11.34 -35.34 -13.91
N ARG A 1078 10.69 -36.35 -13.33
CA ARG A 1078 10.48 -36.47 -11.88
C ARG A 1078 11.41 -37.50 -11.27
N ILE A 1079 12.03 -37.17 -10.14
CA ILE A 1079 12.97 -38.02 -9.42
C ILE A 1079 12.58 -38.02 -7.93
N ALA A 1080 12.30 -39.20 -7.38
CA ALA A 1080 11.99 -39.34 -5.96
C ALA A 1080 13.22 -39.85 -5.20
N LEU A 1081 13.61 -39.14 -4.14
CA LEU A 1081 14.72 -39.52 -3.28
C LEU A 1081 14.22 -40.17 -1.99
N PRO A 1082 14.98 -41.10 -1.38
CA PRO A 1082 14.64 -41.61 -0.06
C PRO A 1082 14.72 -40.51 1.00
N PRO A 1083 14.08 -40.66 2.19
CA PRO A 1083 14.19 -39.70 3.27
C PRO A 1083 15.64 -39.49 3.71
N GLN A 1084 16.09 -38.24 3.79
CA GLN A 1084 17.45 -37.84 4.18
C GLN A 1084 17.42 -36.91 5.39
N SER A 1085 18.51 -36.81 6.15
CA SER A 1085 18.59 -35.78 7.20
C SER A 1085 18.56 -34.39 6.56
N VAL A 1086 17.85 -33.44 7.17
CA VAL A 1086 17.89 -32.02 6.74
C VAL A 1086 19.29 -31.40 6.90
N ARG A 1087 20.21 -32.08 7.61
CA ARG A 1087 21.62 -31.67 7.77
C ARG A 1087 22.56 -32.28 6.72
N ALA A 1088 22.05 -33.11 5.82
CA ALA A 1088 22.81 -33.69 4.73
C ALA A 1088 22.63 -32.86 3.45
N ALA A 1089 23.71 -32.72 2.68
CA ALA A 1089 23.65 -32.16 1.34
C ALA A 1089 23.25 -33.26 0.35
N THR A 1090 22.50 -32.88 -0.68
CA THR A 1090 22.10 -33.77 -1.76
C THR A 1090 22.38 -33.12 -3.10
N ALA A 1091 22.92 -33.91 -4.04
CA ALA A 1091 23.14 -33.48 -5.41
C ALA A 1091 22.46 -34.48 -6.35
N ILE A 1092 21.70 -33.95 -7.30
CA ILE A 1092 20.96 -34.69 -8.32
C ILE A 1092 21.46 -34.20 -9.67
N SER A 1093 21.77 -35.11 -10.59
CA SER A 1093 22.14 -34.74 -11.96
C SER A 1093 21.59 -35.70 -12.98
N TYR A 1094 21.26 -35.20 -14.16
CA TYR A 1094 20.93 -36.02 -15.32
C TYR A 1094 21.62 -35.54 -16.60
N ARG A 1095 21.60 -36.40 -17.62
CA ARG A 1095 22.19 -36.20 -18.95
C ARG A 1095 21.34 -36.81 -20.04
#